data_AF-A0A1S3J5G5-F1
#
_entry.id   AF-A0A1S3J5G5-F1
#
_cell.length_a   1.000
_cell.length_b   1.000
_cell.length_c   1.000
_cell.angle_alpha   90.00
_cell.angle_beta   90.00
_cell.angle_gamma   90.00
#
_symmetry.space_group_name_H-M   'P 1'
#
loop_
_entity.id
_entity.type
_entity.pdbx_description
1 polymer ?
#
loop_
_entity_poly.entity_id
_entity_poly.type
_entity_poly.pdbx_seq_one_letter_code
_entity_poly.pdbx_strand_id
1 'polypeptide(L)'
;MLRAKCVFFILRNLTMSSKNVFVPRINPVTGESEWIPQNENYDYYQEIARSAYADMLHDTERNKKYELALKKAIDRMHSQGKPANVLDIGTGTGLLSMMAARHGADSITACEAFHPMAKCAKEVIKTNGFEEKINLISKRSTEITVGPGGDMPHRANILVTEVFDTELIGEGGLGTFHHAHQVLLEDDCTVVPTSANVYAQVVNSDFVRKWNTIQPLDIPGHMTIQPPQEITKYDGTASLHDLQLDQISTDLFQPITDPVCIFRFDFSGKTKIEFQRWMSKLVETLASGRCDAIFMWWDLQMDVDGDVLLSCAPRWAHPEPQAMQWRDHWMQAIFYPSNVCNVEKGGQVLIHSIHDEYSWWFDVRTPNDNMNNLCKEIPAGSSGLHLVCSRPRLGMLNDCHRREAYIGALRKVIKEDSICLCVSDGSQLPLIAAALGAKKVYVTETSPASRTLSRDYVKSNNLDSVVTILDKSPGDITQEDLGGNKITLCMAEPYFYSSLLHWHNLYFWYSWSHLSDLMVDSVTILPRRAILKAAAMEFDNLWKIRAPVGNCEGFDLGQFDQLIEKACDISDDSVEPQPLWEYPGTAVSTPFTLLELDMTTPVSQITHPIRNEGTIALQGSDTCHGVAIWMEYDLDDDHTVCTGPRGQQVQPGVKVNWDYYTRQGVHLFKTPVKVTSKTSVTFSALFNPSDGDVKLTFNVIKEDSICLCVSDGSQLPLIAAALGAKKVYVTETSPASRTLSRDYVKSNNLDSVVTILDKSPGDITQEDLGGNKITLFMAEPYFYSSLLHWHNLYFWYSWSHLSDLMVDSVTILPRRAILKAVAMEFDNLWKIRAPVGNCEGFDLGQFDQLIEKACDISDDSVEPQPLWEYPGTAVSTPFTLLELDMTTPVSQITHLIRNEGTIALQGSDTCHGVAIWMEYDLDDDHTVCTGPRGQQVQPGVKVNWDYYTRQGVHLFKTPVKVTPRTSVTFSALFNPSDGDVKLNFNV
;
A
#
# COMPACT_ATOMS: atom_id res chain seq x y z
N MET A 1 28.07 4.54 9.09
CA MET A 1 28.21 5.70 10.00
C MET A 1 28.57 7.03 9.29
N LEU A 2 28.20 7.22 8.02
CA LEU A 2 28.43 8.48 7.25
C LEU A 2 27.18 8.96 6.49
N ARG A 3 25.98 8.55 6.94
CA ARG A 3 24.67 9.08 6.49
C ARG A 3 24.03 10.09 7.46
N ALA A 4 24.61 10.29 8.65
CA ALA A 4 23.99 11.05 9.74
C ALA A 4 24.30 12.56 9.76
N LYS A 5 25.13 13.10 8.84
CA LYS A 5 25.64 14.48 8.96
C LYS A 5 25.06 15.53 8.01
N CYS A 6 24.25 15.17 7.01
CA CYS A 6 23.56 16.16 6.16
C CYS A 6 22.17 16.59 6.67
N VAL A 7 21.61 15.89 7.66
CA VAL A 7 20.28 16.20 8.23
C VAL A 7 20.30 17.42 9.18
N PHE A 8 21.47 17.80 9.70
CA PHE A 8 21.54 18.74 10.83
C PHE A 8 21.60 20.24 10.48
N PHE A 9 21.68 20.64 9.20
CA PHE A 9 21.93 22.05 8.85
C PHE A 9 20.70 22.85 8.34
N ILE A 10 19.56 22.20 8.08
CA ILE A 10 18.33 22.90 7.64
C ILE A 10 17.28 23.04 8.77
N LEU A 11 17.43 22.34 9.90
CA LEU A 11 16.43 22.27 10.97
C LEU A 11 16.49 23.37 12.05
N ARG A 12 17.25 24.46 11.86
CA ARG A 12 17.50 25.41 12.97
C ARG A 12 16.56 26.61 13.08
N ASN A 13 15.58 26.80 12.18
CA ASN A 13 14.71 27.99 12.19
C ASN A 13 13.21 27.71 11.96
N LEU A 14 12.68 26.57 12.43
CA LEU A 14 11.24 26.34 12.51
C LEU A 14 10.88 25.80 13.90
N THR A 15 10.42 26.67 14.78
CA THR A 15 9.66 26.27 15.97
C THR A 15 8.28 25.82 15.51
N MET A 16 8.10 24.53 15.21
CA MET A 16 6.81 23.93 14.80
C MET A 16 6.30 22.96 15.86
N SER A 17 5.07 23.20 16.32
CA SER A 17 4.26 22.33 17.17
C SER A 17 3.13 21.68 16.34
N SER A 18 3.51 20.92 15.31
CA SER A 18 2.63 19.94 14.67
C SER A 18 3.50 18.76 14.25
N LYS A 19 3.36 17.64 14.96
CA LYS A 19 4.08 16.40 14.64
C LYS A 19 3.38 15.77 13.43
N ASN A 20 3.87 16.05 12.24
CA ASN A 20 3.56 15.28 11.04
C ASN A 20 4.86 14.57 10.64
N VAL A 21 4.78 13.31 10.19
CA VAL A 21 5.91 12.65 9.54
C VAL A 21 5.81 12.94 8.05
N PHE A 22 6.94 13.28 7.43
CA PHE A 22 6.98 13.50 6.00
C PHE A 22 7.41 12.21 5.32
N VAL A 23 6.63 11.74 4.35
CA VAL A 23 7.00 10.57 3.55
C VAL A 23 7.30 10.96 2.11
N PRO A 24 8.28 10.30 1.47
CA PRO A 24 8.61 10.58 0.09
C PRO A 24 7.50 10.03 -0.82
N ARG A 25 6.88 10.89 -1.62
CA ARG A 25 5.98 10.55 -2.73
C ARG A 25 6.63 11.06 -4.01
N ILE A 26 6.51 10.31 -5.10
CA ILE A 26 7.00 10.78 -6.39
C ILE A 26 6.00 11.74 -6.96
N ASN A 27 6.45 12.94 -7.32
CA ASN A 27 5.63 13.87 -8.07
C ASN A 27 5.68 13.48 -9.56
N PRO A 28 4.56 13.10 -10.17
CA PRO A 28 4.52 12.66 -11.57
C PRO A 28 4.72 13.81 -12.57
N VAL A 29 4.62 15.08 -12.14
CA VAL A 29 4.92 16.28 -12.94
C VAL A 29 6.43 16.54 -13.02
N THR A 30 7.11 16.49 -11.87
CA THR A 30 8.54 16.85 -11.78
C THR A 30 9.46 15.63 -11.92
N GLY A 31 8.96 14.44 -11.64
CA GLY A 31 9.72 13.19 -11.55
C GLY A 31 10.53 13.05 -10.26
N GLU A 32 10.48 14.06 -9.37
CA GLU A 32 11.25 14.12 -8.13
C GLU A 32 10.49 13.51 -6.95
N SER A 33 11.24 13.03 -5.95
CA SER A 33 10.67 12.67 -4.64
C SER A 33 10.31 13.93 -3.86
N GLU A 34 9.03 14.17 -3.69
CA GLU A 34 8.48 15.21 -2.81
C GLU A 34 8.10 14.64 -1.45
N TRP A 35 7.96 15.51 -0.46
CA TRP A 35 7.66 15.12 0.91
C TRP A 35 6.22 15.52 1.24
N ILE A 36 5.34 14.54 1.38
CA ILE A 36 3.96 14.80 1.78
C ILE A 36 3.82 14.64 3.30
N PRO A 37 3.07 15.53 3.98
CA PRO A 37 2.79 15.39 5.40
C PRO A 37 1.81 14.24 5.61
N GLN A 38 2.16 13.32 6.50
CA GLN A 38 1.34 12.21 6.95
C GLN A 38 1.19 12.24 8.47
N ASN A 39 0.31 11.37 8.98
CA ASN A 39 0.11 11.14 10.40
C ASN A 39 1.46 10.96 11.15
N GLU A 40 1.59 11.45 12.38
CA GLU A 40 2.82 11.27 13.18
C GLU A 40 3.22 9.81 13.38
N ASN A 41 2.26 8.89 13.29
CA ASN A 41 2.47 7.45 13.42
C ASN A 41 2.41 6.74 12.06
N TYR A 42 2.62 7.44 10.93
CA TYR A 42 2.56 6.82 9.60
C TYR A 42 3.55 5.66 9.45
N ASP A 43 4.83 5.86 9.78
CA ASP A 43 5.84 4.79 9.73
C ASP A 43 5.44 3.59 10.60
N TYR A 44 4.82 3.89 11.75
CA TYR A 44 4.29 2.88 12.67
C TYR A 44 3.13 2.08 12.06
N TYR A 45 2.18 2.73 11.39
CA TYR A 45 1.09 2.04 10.69
C TYR A 45 1.59 1.27 9.47
N GLN A 46 2.55 1.82 8.72
CA GLN A 46 3.14 1.14 7.59
C GLN A 46 3.90 -0.12 8.02
N GLU A 47 4.63 -0.09 9.14
CA GLU A 47 5.26 -1.28 9.71
C GLU A 47 4.21 -2.32 10.16
N ILE A 48 3.07 -1.89 10.72
CA ILE A 48 1.96 -2.81 11.07
C ILE A 48 1.34 -3.43 9.81
N ALA A 49 1.05 -2.63 8.78
CA ALA A 49 0.48 -3.11 7.52
C ALA A 49 1.43 -4.12 6.84
N ARG A 50 2.73 -3.86 6.88
CA ARG A 50 3.76 -4.80 6.40
C ARG A 50 3.93 -6.03 7.30
N SER A 51 3.57 -5.93 8.58
CA SER A 51 3.51 -7.08 9.50
C SER A 51 2.29 -7.96 9.28
N ALA A 52 1.44 -7.63 8.29
CA ALA A 52 0.29 -8.45 7.95
C ALA A 52 0.73 -9.89 7.69
N TYR A 53 1.78 -10.12 6.87
CA TYR A 53 2.23 -11.44 6.42
C TYR A 53 1.05 -12.44 6.39
N ALA A 54 -0.11 -12.01 5.89
CA ALA A 54 -1.36 -12.67 6.30
C ALA A 54 -1.44 -14.06 5.69
N ASP A 55 -0.76 -14.23 4.55
CA ASP A 55 -0.52 -15.49 3.90
C ASP A 55 0.21 -16.50 4.82
N MET A 56 1.08 -16.04 5.73
CA MET A 56 1.74 -16.88 6.75
C MET A 56 0.72 -17.54 7.68
N LEU A 57 -0.34 -16.83 8.05
CA LEU A 57 -1.43 -17.39 8.86
C LEU A 57 -2.42 -18.21 8.02
N HIS A 58 -2.54 -17.91 6.72
CA HIS A 58 -3.26 -18.76 5.76
C HIS A 58 -2.45 -20.00 5.31
N ASP A 59 -1.17 -20.11 5.69
CA ASP A 59 -0.33 -21.27 5.41
C ASP A 59 -0.63 -22.44 6.36
N THR A 60 -1.63 -23.21 5.96
CA THR A 60 -2.08 -24.40 6.70
C THR A 60 -0.99 -25.46 6.83
N GLU A 61 -0.07 -25.59 5.87
CA GLU A 61 1.01 -26.59 5.95
C GLU A 61 2.03 -26.20 7.03
N ARG A 62 2.48 -24.94 7.02
CA ARG A 62 3.35 -24.37 8.05
C ARG A 62 2.72 -24.58 9.43
N ASN A 63 1.49 -24.10 9.61
CA ASN A 63 0.82 -24.10 10.90
C ASN A 63 0.69 -25.52 11.48
N LYS A 64 0.27 -26.49 10.67
CA LYS A 64 0.11 -27.89 11.11
C LYS A 64 1.43 -28.58 11.39
N LYS A 65 2.49 -28.30 10.61
CA LYS A 65 3.82 -28.89 10.84
C LYS A 65 4.47 -28.34 12.11
N TYR A 66 4.31 -27.04 12.38
CA TYR A 66 4.70 -26.44 13.66
C TYR A 66 3.93 -27.04 14.83
N GLU A 67 2.59 -27.13 14.76
CA GLU A 67 1.78 -27.69 15.84
C GLU A 67 2.14 -29.15 16.13
N LEU A 68 2.32 -29.96 15.09
CA LEU A 68 2.68 -31.37 15.22
C LEU A 68 4.06 -31.54 15.88
N ALA A 69 5.06 -30.79 15.42
CA ALA A 69 6.41 -30.87 15.98
C ALA A 69 6.48 -30.37 17.43
N LEU A 70 5.76 -29.29 17.74
CA LEU A 70 5.65 -28.75 19.09
C LEU A 70 4.98 -29.75 20.04
N LYS A 71 3.90 -30.40 19.59
CA LYS A 71 3.28 -31.50 20.33
C LYS A 71 4.27 -32.63 20.62
N LYS A 72 5.03 -33.08 19.61
CA LYS A 72 6.06 -34.12 19.79
C LYS A 72 7.13 -33.70 20.82
N ALA A 73 7.56 -32.44 20.81
CA ALA A 73 8.53 -31.91 21.77
C ALA A 73 7.99 -31.90 23.21
N ILE A 74 6.72 -31.50 23.40
CA ILE A 74 6.05 -31.50 24.71
C ILE A 74 5.88 -32.93 25.23
N ASP A 75 5.32 -33.84 24.41
CA ASP A 75 5.13 -35.25 24.77
C ASP A 75 6.47 -35.90 25.18
N ARG A 76 7.56 -35.54 24.49
CA ARG A 76 8.90 -36.04 24.80
C ARG A 76 9.36 -35.61 26.18
N MET A 77 9.19 -34.34 26.56
CA MET A 77 9.57 -33.85 27.90
C MET A 77 8.75 -34.56 28.99
N HIS A 78 7.44 -34.67 28.81
CA HIS A 78 6.57 -35.37 29.76
C HIS A 78 6.91 -36.86 29.89
N SER A 79 7.23 -37.53 28.77
CA SER A 79 7.64 -38.95 28.79
C SER A 79 8.94 -39.19 29.56
N GLN A 80 9.78 -38.17 29.69
CA GLN A 80 11.02 -38.18 30.48
C GLN A 80 10.79 -37.78 31.94
N GLY A 81 9.55 -37.48 32.34
CA GLY A 81 9.20 -37.00 33.67
C GLY A 81 9.65 -35.56 33.95
N LYS A 82 9.88 -34.76 32.89
CA LYS A 82 10.28 -33.35 32.98
C LYS A 82 9.09 -32.43 32.64
N PRO A 83 9.03 -31.22 33.24
CA PRO A 83 8.08 -30.21 32.79
C PRO A 83 8.44 -29.74 31.37
N ALA A 84 7.44 -29.42 30.55
CA ALA A 84 7.60 -28.81 29.24
C ALA A 84 7.57 -27.29 29.37
N ASN A 85 8.76 -26.68 29.43
CA ASN A 85 8.96 -25.23 29.54
C ASN A 85 9.28 -24.66 28.16
N VAL A 86 8.29 -24.03 27.53
CA VAL A 86 8.38 -23.53 26.14
C VAL A 86 8.80 -22.06 26.12
N LEU A 87 9.76 -21.75 25.26
CA LEU A 87 10.10 -20.39 24.83
C LEU A 87 9.71 -20.23 23.35
N ASP A 88 8.88 -19.24 23.05
CA ASP A 88 8.47 -18.86 21.70
C ASP A 88 9.10 -17.52 21.32
N ILE A 89 10.07 -17.54 20.39
CA ILE A 89 10.79 -16.34 19.94
C ILE A 89 10.22 -15.86 18.60
N GLY A 90 9.81 -14.58 18.56
CA GLY A 90 9.14 -14.01 17.40
C GLY A 90 7.69 -14.46 17.37
N THR A 91 6.98 -14.31 18.49
CA THR A 91 5.67 -14.95 18.66
C THR A 91 4.60 -14.40 17.72
N GLY A 92 4.80 -13.21 17.13
CA GLY A 92 3.83 -12.57 16.25
C GLY A 92 2.49 -12.43 16.95
N THR A 93 1.46 -13.13 16.46
CA THR A 93 0.11 -13.14 17.05
C THR A 93 -0.05 -13.98 18.31
N GLY A 94 0.97 -14.74 18.72
CA GLY A 94 0.87 -15.70 19.82
C GLY A 94 0.45 -17.12 19.38
N LEU A 95 0.31 -17.38 18.07
CA LEU A 95 -0.23 -18.63 17.53
C LEU A 95 0.52 -19.88 18.06
N LEU A 96 1.85 -19.90 17.95
CA LEU A 96 2.67 -21.05 18.35
C LEU A 96 2.63 -21.26 19.88
N SER A 97 2.64 -20.18 20.65
CA SER A 97 2.43 -20.22 22.11
C SER A 97 1.05 -20.78 22.50
N MET A 98 -0.01 -20.42 21.79
CA MET A 98 -1.34 -20.97 22.03
C MET A 98 -1.43 -22.46 21.64
N MET A 99 -0.75 -22.89 20.57
CA MET A 99 -0.59 -24.30 20.23
C MET A 99 0.14 -25.07 21.35
N ALA A 100 1.22 -24.52 21.91
CA ALA A 100 1.89 -25.12 23.07
C ALA A 100 0.95 -25.30 24.26
N ALA A 101 0.15 -24.27 24.56
CA ALA A 101 -0.80 -24.29 25.67
C ALA A 101 -1.91 -25.33 25.48
N ARG A 102 -2.38 -25.52 24.24
CA ARG A 102 -3.36 -26.55 23.86
C ARG A 102 -2.82 -27.96 24.07
N HIS A 103 -1.54 -28.20 23.77
CA HIS A 103 -0.89 -29.51 23.95
C HIS A 103 -0.31 -29.73 25.35
N GLY A 104 -0.60 -28.83 26.30
CA GLY A 104 -0.32 -29.07 27.72
C GLY A 104 1.09 -28.70 28.18
N ALA A 105 1.77 -27.74 27.53
CA ALA A 105 3.00 -27.18 28.07
C ALA A 105 2.81 -26.64 29.51
N ASP A 106 3.79 -26.88 30.38
CA ASP A 106 3.72 -26.54 31.81
C ASP A 106 4.00 -25.06 32.07
N SER A 107 4.91 -24.45 31.30
CA SER A 107 5.13 -23.00 31.27
C SER A 107 5.44 -22.53 29.86
N ILE A 108 4.96 -21.34 29.50
CA ILE A 108 5.14 -20.75 28.17
C ILE A 108 5.59 -19.30 28.34
N THR A 109 6.78 -19.00 27.83
CA THR A 109 7.26 -17.63 27.66
C THR A 109 7.27 -17.30 26.17
N ALA A 110 6.58 -16.23 25.78
CA ALA A 110 6.58 -15.73 24.41
C ALA A 110 7.32 -14.39 24.36
N CYS A 111 8.03 -14.09 23.28
CA CYS A 111 8.57 -12.75 23.07
C CYS A 111 8.34 -12.19 21.67
N GLU A 112 8.04 -10.90 21.61
CA GLU A 112 7.84 -10.13 20.39
C GLU A 112 8.56 -8.78 20.53
N ALA A 113 9.42 -8.46 19.57
CA ALA A 113 10.19 -7.22 19.56
C ALA A 113 9.35 -6.04 19.07
N PHE A 114 8.43 -6.28 18.14
CA PHE A 114 7.58 -5.25 17.57
C PHE A 114 6.39 -4.95 18.49
N HIS A 115 6.49 -3.86 19.22
CA HIS A 115 5.55 -3.50 20.29
C HIS A 115 4.05 -3.50 19.91
N PRO A 116 3.59 -2.98 18.75
CA PRO A 116 2.19 -3.14 18.32
C PRO A 116 1.78 -4.60 18.17
N MET A 117 2.64 -5.44 17.59
CA MET A 117 2.35 -6.87 17.46
C MET A 117 2.31 -7.55 18.82
N ALA A 118 3.20 -7.18 19.75
CA ALA A 118 3.14 -7.67 21.13
C ALA A 118 1.82 -7.29 21.83
N LYS A 119 1.29 -6.07 21.60
CA LYS A 119 -0.03 -5.68 22.12
C LYS A 119 -1.15 -6.51 21.49
N CYS A 120 -1.09 -6.74 20.18
CA CYS A 120 -2.03 -7.59 19.46
C CYS A 120 -2.03 -9.01 20.03
N ALA A 121 -0.85 -9.61 20.15
CA ALA A 121 -0.65 -10.95 20.70
C ALA A 121 -1.27 -11.07 22.09
N LYS A 122 -1.09 -10.06 22.95
CA LYS A 122 -1.69 -10.05 24.29
C LYS A 122 -3.21 -10.17 24.25
N GLU A 123 -3.87 -9.38 23.40
CA GLU A 123 -5.33 -9.41 23.28
C GLU A 123 -5.83 -10.69 22.58
N VAL A 124 -5.10 -11.21 21.59
CA VAL A 124 -5.39 -12.49 20.94
C VAL A 124 -5.30 -13.64 21.95
N ILE A 125 -4.20 -13.74 22.70
CA ILE A 125 -3.97 -14.75 23.73
C ILE A 125 -5.09 -14.72 24.77
N LYS A 126 -5.48 -13.52 25.20
CA LYS A 126 -6.57 -13.31 26.16
C LYS A 126 -7.92 -13.75 25.62
N THR A 127 -8.26 -13.35 24.39
CA THR A 127 -9.52 -13.71 23.72
C THR A 127 -9.68 -15.22 23.61
N ASN A 128 -8.58 -15.93 23.38
CA ASN A 128 -8.55 -17.39 23.29
C ASN A 128 -8.42 -18.10 24.66
N GLY A 129 -8.42 -17.37 25.78
CA GLY A 129 -8.45 -17.94 27.13
C GLY A 129 -7.10 -18.44 27.65
N PHE A 130 -5.98 -17.96 27.10
CA PHE A 130 -4.62 -18.38 27.48
C PHE A 130 -3.81 -17.32 28.25
N GLU A 131 -4.44 -16.20 28.67
CA GLU A 131 -3.77 -15.08 29.38
C GLU A 131 -3.00 -15.54 30.62
N GLU A 132 -3.56 -16.47 31.41
CA GLU A 132 -2.93 -16.98 32.63
C GLU A 132 -1.85 -18.04 32.37
N LYS A 133 -1.73 -18.56 31.13
CA LYS A 133 -0.79 -19.63 30.76
C LYS A 133 0.44 -19.12 30.02
N ILE A 134 0.33 -17.99 29.33
CA ILE A 134 1.38 -17.48 28.43
C ILE A 134 1.93 -16.17 28.99
N ASN A 135 3.22 -16.17 29.34
CA ASN A 135 3.94 -14.97 29.76
C ASN A 135 4.54 -14.26 28.53
N LEU A 136 3.93 -13.16 28.09
CA LEU A 136 4.38 -12.40 26.93
C LEU A 136 5.36 -11.28 27.32
N ILE A 137 6.56 -11.29 26.72
CA ILE A 137 7.62 -10.31 26.89
C ILE A 137 7.75 -9.46 25.62
N SER A 138 7.46 -8.17 25.71
CA SER A 138 7.60 -7.21 24.59
C SER A 138 9.06 -6.75 24.44
N LYS A 139 9.99 -7.67 24.13
CA LYS A 139 11.42 -7.41 23.89
C LYS A 139 11.95 -8.30 22.78
N ARG A 140 13.07 -7.89 22.18
CA ARG A 140 13.88 -8.80 21.35
C ARG A 140 14.49 -9.89 22.23
N SER A 141 14.54 -11.12 21.75
CA SER A 141 15.07 -12.26 22.52
C SER A 141 16.51 -12.05 23.01
N THR A 142 17.33 -11.33 22.24
CA THR A 142 18.72 -10.97 22.59
C THR A 142 18.85 -10.00 23.78
N GLU A 143 17.73 -9.47 24.29
CA GLU A 143 17.69 -8.55 25.43
C GLU A 143 17.04 -9.20 26.66
N ILE A 144 16.57 -10.44 26.54
CA ILE A 144 15.89 -11.18 27.61
C ILE A 144 16.93 -11.75 28.58
N THR A 145 16.65 -11.61 29.86
CA THR A 145 17.50 -12.10 30.95
C THR A 145 16.81 -13.19 31.78
N VAL A 146 17.59 -14.13 32.30
CA VAL A 146 17.09 -15.24 33.14
C VAL A 146 17.56 -15.09 34.58
N GLY A 147 16.65 -15.28 35.54
CA GLY A 147 16.94 -15.34 36.97
C GLY A 147 16.11 -14.37 37.81
N PRO A 148 16.40 -14.25 39.12
CA PRO A 148 15.65 -13.38 40.02
C PRO A 148 15.68 -11.91 39.56
N GLY A 149 14.51 -11.33 39.28
CA GLY A 149 14.38 -9.96 38.76
C GLY A 149 14.67 -9.82 37.27
N GLY A 150 14.95 -10.92 36.56
CA GLY A 150 15.01 -10.97 35.11
C GLY A 150 13.63 -11.17 34.48
N ASP A 151 13.61 -11.25 33.15
CA ASP A 151 12.40 -11.40 32.36
C ASP A 151 11.83 -12.84 32.39
N MET A 152 12.73 -13.83 32.49
CA MET A 152 12.39 -15.25 32.61
C MET A 152 12.80 -15.81 33.98
N PRO A 153 11.94 -16.59 34.66
CA PRO A 153 12.25 -17.15 35.97
C PRO A 153 13.35 -18.23 35.92
N HIS A 154 13.35 -19.03 34.87
CA HIS A 154 14.33 -20.08 34.59
C HIS A 154 14.49 -20.26 33.08
N ARG A 155 15.51 -21.02 32.68
CA ARG A 155 15.74 -21.38 31.28
C ARG A 155 14.61 -22.28 30.76
N ALA A 156 14.36 -22.25 29.46
CA ALA A 156 13.39 -23.10 28.79
C ALA A 156 14.05 -24.39 28.27
N ASN A 157 13.29 -25.48 28.19
CA ASN A 157 13.77 -26.75 27.64
C ASN A 157 13.11 -27.11 26.31
N ILE A 158 12.19 -26.28 25.82
CA ILE A 158 11.68 -26.32 24.46
C ILE A 158 11.81 -24.91 23.88
N LEU A 159 12.49 -24.77 22.74
CA LEU A 159 12.45 -23.56 21.91
C LEU A 159 11.55 -23.81 20.71
N VAL A 160 10.62 -22.91 20.45
CA VAL A 160 9.94 -22.80 19.16
C VAL A 160 10.22 -21.42 18.58
N THR A 161 10.51 -21.35 17.28
CA THR A 161 10.71 -20.06 16.61
C THR A 161 10.43 -20.17 15.11
N GLU A 162 9.95 -19.07 14.56
CA GLU A 162 9.76 -18.87 13.14
C GLU A 162 10.27 -17.46 12.83
N VAL A 163 11.54 -17.38 12.45
CA VAL A 163 12.31 -16.16 12.16
C VAL A 163 13.13 -16.38 10.88
N PHE A 164 12.46 -16.98 9.89
CA PHE A 164 13.06 -17.43 8.65
C PHE A 164 12.46 -16.64 7.49
N ASP A 165 13.29 -16.27 6.52
CA ASP A 165 12.87 -15.66 5.26
C ASP A 165 13.16 -16.58 4.07
N THR A 166 12.96 -16.09 2.85
CA THR A 166 13.35 -16.79 1.61
C THR A 166 14.84 -17.24 1.63
N GLU A 167 15.73 -16.49 2.28
CA GLU A 167 17.14 -16.85 2.43
C GLU A 167 17.45 -17.73 3.66
N LEU A 168 16.43 -18.14 4.43
CA LEU A 168 16.50 -18.80 5.74
C LEU A 168 17.09 -17.92 6.86
N ILE A 169 18.15 -17.18 6.58
CA ILE A 169 18.97 -16.49 7.60
C ILE A 169 18.82 -14.96 7.60
N GLY A 170 18.11 -14.37 6.62
CA GLY A 170 18.09 -12.92 6.40
C GLY A 170 17.41 -12.11 7.50
N GLU A 171 16.54 -12.75 8.30
CA GLU A 171 15.91 -12.14 9.48
C GLU A 171 16.76 -12.25 10.77
N GLY A 172 18.02 -12.69 10.65
CA GLY A 172 18.94 -12.80 11.77
C GLY A 172 18.72 -14.03 12.66
N GLY A 173 18.14 -15.09 12.09
CA GLY A 173 17.89 -16.36 12.79
C GLY A 173 19.14 -16.91 13.49
N LEU A 174 20.32 -16.84 12.85
CA LEU A 174 21.58 -17.35 13.43
C LEU A 174 21.93 -16.68 14.77
N GLY A 175 21.82 -15.34 14.85
CA GLY A 175 22.05 -14.58 16.07
C GLY A 175 21.04 -14.91 17.17
N THR A 176 19.78 -15.09 16.78
CA THR A 176 18.68 -15.48 17.68
C THR A 176 18.93 -16.86 18.31
N PHE A 177 19.22 -17.89 17.51
CA PHE A 177 19.52 -19.22 18.04
C PHE A 177 20.79 -19.22 18.91
N HIS A 178 21.83 -18.49 18.50
CA HIS A 178 23.08 -18.41 19.25
C HIS A 178 22.87 -17.83 20.66
N HIS A 179 22.15 -16.71 20.76
CA HIS A 179 21.83 -16.11 22.05
C HIS A 179 20.92 -17.00 22.90
N ALA A 180 19.89 -17.60 22.30
CA ALA A 180 18.97 -18.47 23.00
C ALA A 180 19.69 -19.62 23.72
N HIS A 181 20.60 -20.32 23.02
CA HIS A 181 21.41 -21.39 23.63
C HIS A 181 22.32 -20.87 24.76
N GLN A 182 22.93 -19.70 24.59
CA GLN A 182 23.82 -19.14 25.61
C GLN A 182 23.09 -18.71 26.88
N VAL A 183 21.91 -18.11 26.75
CA VAL A 183 21.28 -17.35 27.83
C VAL A 183 19.93 -17.92 28.27
N LEU A 184 19.12 -18.40 27.32
CA LEU A 184 17.69 -18.65 27.53
C LEU A 184 17.32 -20.13 27.66
N LEU A 185 18.13 -21.04 27.12
CA LEU A 185 17.81 -22.47 27.03
C LEU A 185 18.64 -23.33 27.98
N GLU A 186 18.05 -24.45 28.41
CA GLU A 186 18.73 -25.55 29.10
C GLU A 186 19.63 -26.34 28.11
N ASP A 187 20.70 -26.97 28.63
CA ASP A 187 21.69 -27.68 27.81
C ASP A 187 21.10 -28.87 27.04
N ASP A 188 20.02 -29.48 27.54
CA ASP A 188 19.34 -30.63 26.93
C ASP A 188 17.97 -30.28 26.32
N CYS A 189 17.81 -29.03 25.89
CA CYS A 189 16.59 -28.54 25.27
C CYS A 189 16.25 -29.24 23.93
N THR A 190 14.97 -29.16 23.55
CA THR A 190 14.47 -29.50 22.21
C THR A 190 14.15 -28.24 21.44
N VAL A 191 14.51 -28.16 20.16
CA VAL A 191 14.29 -26.97 19.33
C VAL A 191 13.40 -27.33 18.14
N VAL A 192 12.39 -26.49 17.88
CA VAL A 192 11.45 -26.59 16.76
C VAL A 192 11.56 -25.32 15.91
N PRO A 193 12.09 -25.41 14.68
CA PRO A 193 12.64 -26.59 14.02
C PRO A 193 14.02 -27.00 14.59
N THR A 194 14.36 -28.29 14.51
CA THR A 194 15.63 -28.83 15.03
C THR A 194 16.82 -28.53 14.11
N SER A 195 16.60 -28.49 12.80
CA SER A 195 17.65 -28.17 11.82
C SER A 195 17.05 -27.69 10.50
N ALA A 196 17.85 -27.04 9.68
CA ALA A 196 17.50 -26.67 8.31
C ALA A 196 18.52 -27.23 7.31
N ASN A 197 18.06 -27.58 6.10
CA ASN A 197 18.94 -27.84 4.97
C ASN A 197 18.70 -26.81 3.87
N VAL A 198 19.79 -26.30 3.28
CA VAL A 198 19.74 -25.39 2.13
C VAL A 198 20.18 -26.16 0.89
N TYR A 199 19.42 -26.02 -0.19
CA TYR A 199 19.63 -26.68 -1.46
C TYR A 199 20.01 -25.68 -2.53
N ALA A 200 20.87 -26.13 -3.45
CA ALA A 200 21.20 -25.41 -4.67
C ALA A 200 21.01 -26.33 -5.88
N GLN A 201 20.47 -25.78 -6.96
CA GLN A 201 20.35 -26.46 -8.25
C GLN A 201 20.91 -25.56 -9.36
N VAL A 202 21.93 -26.03 -10.07
CA VAL A 202 22.50 -25.29 -11.20
C VAL A 202 21.64 -25.53 -12.43
N VAL A 203 21.33 -24.47 -13.17
CA VAL A 203 20.48 -24.54 -14.37
C VAL A 203 21.08 -23.80 -15.57
N ASN A 204 20.75 -24.29 -16.77
CA ASN A 204 20.93 -23.59 -18.04
C ASN A 204 19.60 -22.95 -18.43
N SER A 205 19.56 -21.63 -18.61
CA SER A 205 18.33 -20.92 -18.99
C SER A 205 18.64 -19.57 -19.63
N ASP A 206 18.34 -19.45 -20.92
CA ASP A 206 18.38 -18.15 -21.61
C ASP A 206 17.34 -17.17 -21.07
N PHE A 207 16.23 -17.66 -20.53
CA PHE A 207 15.20 -16.82 -19.92
C PHE A 207 15.70 -16.18 -18.62
N VAL A 208 16.18 -16.99 -17.67
CA VAL A 208 16.68 -16.50 -16.37
C VAL A 208 17.91 -15.61 -16.56
N ARG A 209 18.78 -15.94 -17.52
CA ARG A 209 19.97 -15.16 -17.85
C ARG A 209 19.66 -13.70 -18.24
N LYS A 210 18.46 -13.41 -18.78
CA LYS A 210 18.04 -12.05 -19.15
C LYS A 210 17.83 -11.13 -17.96
N TRP A 211 17.58 -11.66 -16.77
CA TRP A 211 17.46 -10.86 -15.54
C TRP A 211 18.81 -10.43 -14.96
N ASN A 212 19.92 -11.03 -15.42
CA ASN A 212 21.26 -10.72 -14.92
C ASN A 212 22.18 -10.12 -15.97
N THR A 213 22.15 -10.61 -17.21
CA THR A 213 23.09 -10.15 -18.23
C THR A 213 22.36 -9.47 -19.36
N ILE A 214 22.85 -8.29 -19.74
CA ILE A 214 22.34 -7.56 -20.90
C ILE A 214 22.84 -8.24 -22.19
N GLN A 215 21.94 -8.44 -23.15
CA GLN A 215 22.24 -9.09 -24.41
C GLN A 215 22.51 -8.07 -25.51
N PRO A 216 23.35 -8.41 -26.52
CA PRO A 216 23.46 -7.64 -27.73
C PRO A 216 22.07 -7.33 -28.32
N LEU A 217 21.95 -6.13 -28.87
CA LEU A 217 20.72 -5.63 -29.47
C LEU A 217 20.92 -5.54 -30.97
N ASP A 218 20.32 -6.47 -31.71
CA ASP A 218 20.37 -6.48 -33.16
C ASP A 218 19.31 -5.53 -33.75
N ILE A 219 19.72 -4.71 -34.72
CA ILE A 219 18.85 -3.80 -35.46
C ILE A 219 18.86 -4.24 -36.92
N PRO A 220 17.85 -5.01 -37.37
CA PRO A 220 17.89 -5.69 -38.66
C PRO A 220 18.15 -4.72 -39.83
N GLY A 221 19.14 -5.04 -40.66
CA GLY A 221 19.55 -4.22 -41.81
C GLY A 221 20.49 -3.05 -41.48
N HIS A 222 20.87 -2.88 -40.20
CA HIS A 222 21.76 -1.81 -39.74
C HIS A 222 22.97 -2.42 -39.00
N MET A 223 23.02 -2.29 -37.68
CA MET A 223 24.12 -2.75 -36.83
C MET A 223 23.60 -3.48 -35.59
N THR A 224 24.48 -4.27 -34.97
CA THR A 224 24.22 -4.84 -33.65
C THR A 224 24.91 -3.97 -32.59
N ILE A 225 24.14 -3.45 -31.65
CA ILE A 225 24.65 -2.72 -30.49
C ILE A 225 25.22 -3.74 -29.49
N GLN A 226 26.51 -3.61 -29.18
CA GLN A 226 27.22 -4.46 -28.25
C GLN A 226 27.23 -3.84 -26.85
N PRO A 227 26.97 -4.63 -25.78
CA PRO A 227 27.23 -4.19 -24.42
C PRO A 227 28.71 -3.87 -24.20
N PRO A 228 29.06 -2.81 -23.45
CA PRO A 228 30.43 -2.53 -23.05
C PRO A 228 31.11 -3.73 -22.38
N GLN A 229 32.38 -4.01 -22.73
CA GLN A 229 33.08 -5.19 -22.23
C GLN A 229 33.16 -5.21 -20.69
N GLU A 230 33.33 -4.05 -20.05
CA GLU A 230 33.41 -3.95 -18.59
C GLU A 230 32.09 -4.29 -17.88
N ILE A 231 30.93 -4.17 -18.54
CA ILE A 231 29.63 -4.55 -17.95
C ILE A 231 29.22 -5.98 -18.27
N THR A 232 29.84 -6.61 -19.28
CA THR A 232 29.63 -8.03 -19.57
C THR A 232 30.31 -8.95 -18.58
N LYS A 233 31.28 -8.43 -17.81
CA LYS A 233 31.86 -9.12 -16.66
C LYS A 233 30.94 -8.94 -15.48
N TYR A 234 30.41 -10.07 -14.99
CA TYR A 234 29.58 -10.08 -13.81
C TYR A 234 30.45 -10.34 -12.58
N ASP A 235 30.71 -9.28 -11.83
CA ASP A 235 31.55 -9.37 -10.63
C ASP A 235 30.73 -9.76 -9.40
N GLY A 236 29.48 -10.22 -9.59
CA GLY A 236 28.53 -10.56 -8.54
C GLY A 236 27.74 -9.37 -7.98
N THR A 237 26.51 -9.64 -7.56
CA THR A 237 25.73 -8.81 -6.62
C THR A 237 25.20 -9.74 -5.55
N ALA A 238 25.14 -9.26 -4.30
CA ALA A 238 24.50 -9.95 -3.19
C ALA A 238 23.05 -9.52 -2.98
N SER A 239 22.43 -8.85 -3.96
CA SER A 239 21.01 -8.50 -3.85
C SER A 239 20.17 -9.74 -4.12
N LEU A 240 19.32 -10.09 -3.16
CA LEU A 240 18.33 -11.15 -3.27
C LEU A 240 17.50 -10.97 -4.56
N HIS A 241 17.27 -12.08 -5.24
CA HIS A 241 16.32 -12.20 -6.34
C HIS A 241 15.37 -13.34 -6.01
N ASP A 242 14.48 -13.04 -5.09
CA ASP A 242 13.36 -13.85 -4.68
C ASP A 242 12.23 -13.77 -5.71
N LEU A 243 11.61 -14.92 -5.99
CA LEU A 243 10.46 -15.03 -6.88
C LEU A 243 9.75 -16.37 -6.67
N GLN A 244 8.49 -16.45 -7.11
CA GLN A 244 7.70 -17.69 -7.12
C GLN A 244 8.27 -18.63 -8.21
N LEU A 245 9.32 -19.38 -7.88
CA LEU A 245 10.10 -20.16 -8.84
C LEU A 245 9.26 -21.25 -9.51
N ASP A 246 8.20 -21.69 -8.83
CA ASP A 246 7.14 -22.56 -9.35
C ASP A 246 6.42 -22.04 -10.59
N GLN A 247 6.43 -20.72 -10.82
CA GLN A 247 5.80 -20.11 -12.00
C GLN A 247 6.73 -20.05 -13.21
N ILE A 248 8.02 -20.37 -13.06
CA ILE A 248 8.89 -20.54 -14.22
C ILE A 248 8.58 -21.91 -14.85
N SER A 249 8.05 -21.89 -16.07
CA SER A 249 7.82 -23.12 -16.83
C SER A 249 9.10 -23.94 -16.95
N THR A 250 9.00 -25.25 -16.74
CA THR A 250 10.11 -26.21 -16.88
C THR A 250 10.68 -26.26 -18.30
N ASP A 251 9.98 -25.73 -19.31
CA ASP A 251 10.49 -25.62 -20.67
C ASP A 251 11.47 -24.44 -20.86
N LEU A 252 11.54 -23.52 -19.88
CA LEU A 252 12.40 -22.33 -19.93
C LEU A 252 13.77 -22.55 -19.28
N PHE A 253 14.04 -23.72 -18.71
CA PHE A 253 15.32 -24.06 -18.11
C PHE A 253 15.63 -25.55 -18.21
N GLN A 254 16.91 -25.89 -18.17
CA GLN A 254 17.40 -27.27 -18.09
C GLN A 254 18.23 -27.44 -16.80
N PRO A 255 17.86 -28.38 -15.93
CA PRO A 255 18.71 -28.75 -14.80
C PRO A 255 20.08 -29.26 -15.26
N ILE A 256 21.15 -28.62 -14.78
CA ILE A 256 22.53 -29.08 -14.94
C ILE A 256 22.91 -30.03 -13.82
N THR A 257 22.36 -29.87 -12.63
CA THR A 257 22.54 -30.77 -11.49
C THR A 257 21.19 -31.22 -10.93
N ASP A 258 21.18 -32.33 -10.21
CA ASP A 258 20.13 -32.58 -9.21
C ASP A 258 20.15 -31.47 -8.15
N PRO A 259 19.06 -31.25 -7.39
CA PRO A 259 19.10 -30.44 -6.19
C PRO A 259 20.14 -30.98 -5.21
N VAL A 260 21.06 -30.12 -4.77
CA VAL A 260 22.16 -30.50 -3.91
C VAL A 260 22.03 -29.79 -2.57
N CYS A 261 21.93 -30.56 -1.48
CA CYS A 261 22.09 -30.01 -0.14
C CYS A 261 23.53 -29.49 0.02
N ILE A 262 23.66 -28.17 0.17
CA ILE A 262 24.92 -27.43 0.26
C ILE A 262 25.24 -27.01 1.69
N PHE A 263 24.23 -26.83 2.53
CA PHE A 263 24.42 -26.50 3.94
C PHE A 263 23.38 -27.20 4.80
N ARG A 264 23.82 -27.55 6.00
CA ARG A 264 22.95 -27.97 7.10
C ARG A 264 23.24 -27.07 8.30
N PHE A 265 22.19 -26.46 8.82
CA PHE A 265 22.19 -25.72 10.07
C PHE A 265 21.57 -26.58 11.15
N ASP A 266 22.30 -26.80 12.24
CA ASP A 266 21.81 -27.52 13.41
C ASP A 266 21.46 -26.49 14.48
N PHE A 267 20.16 -26.40 14.78
CA PHE A 267 19.63 -25.47 15.77
C PHE A 267 19.52 -26.10 17.16
N SER A 268 19.87 -27.39 17.32
CA SER A 268 19.75 -28.10 18.60
C SER A 268 20.81 -27.71 19.64
N GLY A 269 21.83 -26.93 19.26
CA GLY A 269 22.94 -26.52 20.14
C GLY A 269 24.04 -27.58 20.29
N LYS A 270 23.89 -28.76 19.67
CA LYS A 270 24.92 -29.82 19.66
C LYS A 270 26.17 -29.42 18.87
N THR A 271 26.01 -28.53 17.90
CA THR A 271 27.11 -27.92 17.16
C THR A 271 27.10 -26.41 17.35
N LYS A 272 28.30 -25.81 17.30
CA LYS A 272 28.43 -24.37 17.43
C LYS A 272 27.85 -23.70 16.18
N ILE A 273 26.97 -22.72 16.37
CA ILE A 273 26.51 -21.84 15.30
C ILE A 273 27.67 -20.93 14.88
N GLU A 274 28.05 -21.02 13.61
CA GLU A 274 29.06 -20.17 12.98
C GLU A 274 28.36 -19.16 12.08
N PHE A 275 28.65 -17.87 12.28
CA PHE A 275 28.06 -16.76 11.50
C PHE A 275 28.65 -16.61 10.10
N GLN A 276 29.72 -17.32 9.77
CA GLN A 276 30.30 -17.25 8.44
C GLN A 276 30.92 -18.59 8.09
N ARG A 277 30.45 -19.21 7.00
CA ARG A 277 30.98 -20.48 6.50
C ARG A 277 31.02 -20.46 4.98
N TRP A 278 31.88 -21.32 4.44
CA TRP A 278 31.91 -21.62 3.00
C TRP A 278 32.04 -23.13 2.78
N MET A 279 31.48 -23.60 1.67
CA MET A 279 31.59 -24.98 1.22
C MET A 279 31.84 -24.99 -0.29
N SER A 280 32.59 -25.98 -0.77
CA SER A 280 32.63 -26.32 -2.19
C SER A 280 32.25 -27.78 -2.36
N LYS A 281 31.23 -28.04 -3.18
CA LYS A 281 30.73 -29.39 -3.42
C LYS A 281 30.84 -29.73 -4.90
N LEU A 282 31.53 -30.82 -5.18
CA LEU A 282 31.67 -31.35 -6.53
C LEU A 282 30.48 -32.25 -6.85
N VAL A 283 29.81 -31.99 -7.96
CA VAL A 283 28.52 -32.61 -8.33
C VAL A 283 28.61 -33.11 -9.76
N GLU A 284 28.05 -34.28 -10.02
CA GLU A 284 27.93 -34.82 -11.38
C GLU A 284 26.88 -34.03 -12.18
N THR A 285 27.18 -33.77 -13.45
CA THR A 285 26.31 -32.98 -14.34
C THR A 285 25.31 -33.87 -15.08
N LEU A 286 24.02 -33.54 -14.98
CA LEU A 286 22.91 -34.28 -15.62
C LEU A 286 22.80 -34.01 -17.13
N ALA A 287 23.28 -32.84 -17.56
CA ALA A 287 23.18 -32.35 -18.93
C ALA A 287 24.41 -31.54 -19.34
N SER A 288 24.65 -31.46 -20.65
CA SER A 288 25.62 -30.52 -21.23
C SER A 288 24.94 -29.16 -21.39
N GLY A 289 25.64 -28.06 -21.07
CA GLY A 289 25.09 -26.72 -21.18
C GLY A 289 25.87 -25.66 -20.42
N ARG A 290 25.35 -24.42 -20.41
CA ARG A 290 25.90 -23.32 -19.61
C ARG A 290 25.34 -23.35 -18.19
N CYS A 291 26.18 -23.09 -17.20
CA CYS A 291 25.74 -22.81 -15.85
C CYS A 291 25.30 -21.33 -15.78
N ASP A 292 24.04 -21.04 -16.07
CA ASP A 292 23.54 -19.66 -16.15
C ASP A 292 23.06 -19.12 -14.80
N ALA A 293 22.51 -19.98 -13.94
CA ALA A 293 21.98 -19.59 -12.63
C ALA A 293 22.00 -20.75 -11.62
N ILE A 294 21.83 -20.40 -10.35
CA ILE A 294 21.68 -21.30 -9.21
C ILE A 294 20.33 -21.01 -8.55
N PHE A 295 19.42 -21.97 -8.61
CA PHE A 295 18.19 -21.91 -7.83
C PHE A 295 18.47 -22.36 -6.40
N MET A 296 17.93 -21.64 -5.43
CA MET A 296 18.15 -21.87 -4.00
C MET A 296 16.81 -21.90 -3.26
N TRP A 297 16.70 -22.86 -2.35
CA TRP A 297 15.59 -23.00 -1.40
C TRP A 297 16.06 -23.79 -0.18
N TRP A 298 15.19 -23.93 0.81
CA TRP A 298 15.50 -24.67 2.04
C TRP A 298 14.35 -25.57 2.49
N ASP A 299 14.67 -26.46 3.43
CA ASP A 299 13.71 -27.21 4.22
C ASP A 299 14.06 -27.13 5.71
N LEU A 300 13.06 -27.39 6.55
CA LEU A 300 13.15 -27.47 8.00
C LEU A 300 12.82 -28.90 8.43
N GLN A 301 13.76 -29.51 9.14
CA GLN A 301 13.47 -30.67 9.96
C GLN A 301 12.86 -30.18 11.27
N MET A 302 11.56 -30.38 11.43
CA MET A 302 10.80 -29.77 12.51
C MET A 302 11.02 -30.46 13.86
N ASP A 303 11.37 -31.76 13.85
CA ASP A 303 11.48 -32.61 15.03
C ASP A 303 12.81 -33.38 15.10
N VAL A 304 13.14 -33.85 16.31
CA VAL A 304 14.42 -34.55 16.60
C VAL A 304 14.53 -35.90 15.89
N ASP A 305 13.40 -36.56 15.61
CA ASP A 305 13.38 -37.94 15.11
C ASP A 305 13.48 -38.01 13.57
N GLY A 306 13.22 -36.90 12.86
CA GLY A 306 13.28 -36.87 11.40
C GLY A 306 11.92 -37.02 10.71
N ASP A 307 10.81 -37.06 11.45
CA ASP A 307 9.50 -37.46 10.90
C ASP A 307 8.74 -36.32 10.22
N VAL A 308 9.02 -35.07 10.59
CA VAL A 308 8.24 -33.90 10.14
C VAL A 308 9.13 -32.93 9.38
N LEU A 309 8.92 -32.87 8.05
CA LEU A 309 9.68 -32.01 7.14
C LEU A 309 8.79 -30.90 6.59
N LEU A 310 9.19 -29.63 6.71
CA LEU A 310 8.55 -28.48 6.04
C LEU A 310 9.50 -27.98 4.94
N SER A 311 9.06 -27.97 3.69
CA SER A 311 9.93 -27.65 2.55
C SER A 311 9.43 -26.43 1.78
N CYS A 312 10.36 -25.61 1.31
CA CYS A 312 10.12 -24.50 0.37
C CYS A 312 10.63 -24.85 -1.03
N ALA A 313 10.88 -26.14 -1.31
CA ALA A 313 11.31 -26.60 -2.62
C ALA A 313 10.26 -26.33 -3.70
N PRO A 314 10.65 -25.94 -4.92
CA PRO A 314 9.70 -25.78 -6.01
C PRO A 314 9.08 -27.14 -6.40
N ARG A 315 7.91 -27.12 -7.05
CA ARG A 315 7.08 -28.29 -7.37
C ARG A 315 7.83 -29.46 -8.01
N TRP A 316 8.85 -29.21 -8.84
CA TRP A 316 9.64 -30.29 -9.48
C TRP A 316 10.65 -30.97 -8.53
N ALA A 317 10.97 -30.33 -7.40
CA ALA A 317 11.87 -30.83 -6.38
C ALA A 317 11.19 -31.08 -5.03
N HIS A 318 9.92 -30.68 -4.88
CA HIS A 318 9.18 -30.81 -3.64
C HIS A 318 8.96 -32.30 -3.30
N PRO A 319 9.17 -32.73 -2.03
CA PRO A 319 8.97 -34.12 -1.62
C PRO A 319 7.54 -34.63 -1.84
N GLU A 320 6.55 -33.74 -1.66
CA GLU A 320 5.13 -34.03 -1.80
C GLU A 320 4.46 -32.99 -2.72
N PRO A 321 4.69 -33.03 -4.05
CA PRO A 321 4.30 -31.94 -4.94
C PRO A 321 2.78 -31.77 -5.10
N GLN A 322 2.00 -32.81 -4.78
CA GLN A 322 0.53 -32.75 -4.81
C GLN A 322 -0.08 -32.14 -3.54
N ALA A 323 0.65 -32.14 -2.43
CA ALA A 323 0.19 -31.61 -1.14
C ALA A 323 0.74 -30.20 -0.85
N MET A 324 1.69 -29.73 -1.69
CA MET A 324 2.35 -28.45 -1.57
C MET A 324 1.34 -27.30 -1.45
N GLN A 325 1.51 -26.47 -0.42
CA GLN A 325 0.74 -25.24 -0.26
C GLN A 325 1.49 -24.06 -0.86
N TRP A 326 0.73 -23.13 -1.45
CA TRP A 326 1.28 -21.85 -1.88
C TRP A 326 1.47 -20.93 -0.66
N ARG A 327 2.50 -20.09 -0.73
CA ARG A 327 2.89 -19.07 0.25
C ARG A 327 3.69 -17.96 -0.44
N ASP A 328 3.75 -16.78 0.16
CA ASP A 328 4.47 -15.61 -0.34
C ASP A 328 5.53 -15.08 0.64
N HIS A 329 5.30 -15.23 1.94
CA HIS A 329 6.30 -14.91 2.97
C HIS A 329 7.59 -15.73 2.85
N TRP A 330 7.51 -16.95 2.29
CA TRP A 330 8.67 -17.75 1.89
C TRP A 330 8.59 -18.14 0.43
N MET A 331 9.65 -17.85 -0.31
CA MET A 331 9.73 -18.12 -1.74
C MET A 331 10.98 -18.94 -2.03
N GLN A 332 11.48 -18.86 -3.26
CA GLN A 332 12.78 -19.37 -3.64
C GLN A 332 13.63 -18.23 -4.18
N ALA A 333 14.94 -18.45 -4.28
CA ALA A 333 15.88 -17.44 -4.74
C ALA A 333 16.65 -17.90 -5.97
N ILE A 334 16.99 -16.93 -6.84
CA ILE A 334 17.93 -17.14 -7.95
C ILE A 334 19.22 -16.40 -7.67
N PHE A 335 20.33 -17.13 -7.68
CA PHE A 335 21.67 -16.58 -7.67
C PHE A 335 22.35 -16.77 -9.03
N TYR A 336 23.35 -15.94 -9.31
CA TYR A 336 24.04 -15.94 -10.59
C TYR A 336 25.54 -16.18 -10.36
N PRO A 337 26.19 -17.08 -11.13
CA PRO A 337 27.61 -17.32 -10.98
C PRO A 337 28.43 -16.12 -11.47
N SER A 338 29.57 -15.86 -10.83
CA SER A 338 30.50 -14.78 -11.24
C SER A 338 31.04 -14.98 -12.66
N ASN A 339 31.17 -16.24 -13.07
CA ASN A 339 31.62 -16.62 -14.41
C ASN A 339 30.77 -17.76 -14.94
N VAL A 340 30.17 -17.56 -16.11
CA VAL A 340 29.42 -18.62 -16.78
C VAL A 340 30.42 -19.64 -17.30
N CYS A 341 30.30 -20.88 -16.82
CA CYS A 341 31.06 -22.02 -17.35
C CYS A 341 30.16 -22.94 -18.17
N ASN A 342 30.78 -23.68 -19.09
CA ASN A 342 30.12 -24.74 -19.85
C ASN A 342 30.52 -26.09 -19.26
N VAL A 343 29.57 -27.02 -19.22
CA VAL A 343 29.77 -28.38 -18.73
C VAL A 343 29.25 -29.40 -19.74
N GLU A 344 29.76 -30.63 -19.64
CA GLU A 344 29.29 -31.77 -20.42
C GLU A 344 28.52 -32.74 -19.53
N LYS A 345 27.51 -33.43 -20.08
CA LYS A 345 26.76 -34.48 -19.39
C LYS A 345 27.68 -35.59 -18.88
N GLY A 346 27.51 -36.01 -17.61
CA GLY A 346 28.34 -36.99 -16.94
C GLY A 346 29.73 -36.46 -16.52
N GLY A 347 29.98 -35.16 -16.72
CA GLY A 347 31.11 -34.44 -16.18
C GLY A 347 30.88 -34.05 -14.71
N GLN A 348 31.64 -33.04 -14.26
CA GLN A 348 31.51 -32.52 -12.90
C GLN A 348 31.51 -31.00 -12.89
N VAL A 349 30.79 -30.44 -11.93
CA VAL A 349 30.74 -29.01 -11.64
C VAL A 349 30.94 -28.79 -10.15
N LEU A 350 31.67 -27.74 -9.79
CA LEU A 350 31.89 -27.33 -8.42
C LEU A 350 30.91 -26.21 -8.07
N ILE A 351 30.04 -26.45 -7.09
CA ILE A 351 29.17 -25.43 -6.50
C ILE A 351 29.90 -24.88 -5.28
N HIS A 352 30.27 -23.60 -5.33
CA HIS A 352 30.84 -22.88 -4.19
C HIS A 352 29.76 -22.03 -3.54
N SER A 353 29.53 -22.25 -2.25
CA SER A 353 28.43 -21.67 -1.49
C SER A 353 28.98 -21.01 -0.23
N ILE A 354 28.63 -19.76 0.00
CA ILE A 354 29.15 -18.96 1.10
C ILE A 354 27.98 -18.18 1.73
N HIS A 355 28.02 -18.04 3.05
CA HIS A 355 27.12 -17.15 3.77
C HIS A 355 27.85 -16.38 4.85
N ASP A 356 27.32 -15.21 5.19
CA ASP A 356 27.58 -14.54 6.47
C ASP A 356 26.38 -14.72 7.41
N GLU A 357 26.17 -13.78 8.34
CA GLU A 357 25.09 -13.87 9.31
C GLU A 357 23.70 -13.71 8.67
N TYR A 358 23.60 -13.01 7.53
CA TYR A 358 22.34 -12.56 6.94
C TYR A 358 22.19 -12.87 5.45
N SER A 359 23.26 -13.14 4.71
CA SER A 359 23.21 -13.18 3.24
C SER A 359 23.98 -14.34 2.64
N TRP A 360 23.54 -14.76 1.45
CA TRP A 360 24.19 -15.79 0.64
C TRP A 360 24.91 -15.23 -0.58
N TRP A 361 25.96 -15.92 -1.01
CA TRP A 361 26.51 -15.78 -2.35
C TRP A 361 27.06 -17.10 -2.87
N PHE A 362 26.95 -17.28 -4.18
CA PHE A 362 27.24 -18.53 -4.87
C PHE A 362 28.15 -18.30 -6.07
N ASP A 363 28.98 -19.29 -6.36
CA ASP A 363 29.75 -19.37 -7.60
C ASP A 363 29.77 -20.80 -8.13
N VAL A 364 29.93 -20.94 -9.45
CA VAL A 364 29.93 -22.24 -10.13
C VAL A 364 31.17 -22.33 -11.00
N ARG A 365 31.96 -23.39 -10.81
CA ARG A 365 33.25 -23.59 -11.49
C ARG A 365 33.37 -24.97 -12.10
N THR A 366 34.22 -25.09 -13.10
CA THR A 366 34.68 -26.40 -13.58
C THR A 366 35.83 -26.91 -12.70
N PRO A 367 36.08 -28.22 -12.63
CA PRO A 367 37.17 -28.79 -11.83
C PRO A 367 38.57 -28.30 -12.26
N ASN A 368 38.69 -27.81 -13.49
CA ASN A 368 39.94 -27.33 -14.07
C ASN A 368 40.21 -25.84 -13.75
N ASP A 369 39.24 -25.13 -13.17
CA ASP A 369 39.41 -23.73 -12.81
C ASP A 369 40.37 -23.56 -11.62
N ASN A 370 41.10 -22.45 -11.57
CA ASN A 370 42.02 -22.16 -10.47
C ASN A 370 41.25 -21.86 -9.18
N MET A 371 41.26 -22.82 -8.25
CA MET A 371 40.56 -22.74 -6.97
C MET A 371 41.07 -21.62 -6.03
N ASN A 372 42.27 -21.06 -6.29
CA ASN A 372 42.77 -19.92 -5.52
C ASN A 372 42.02 -18.60 -5.82
N ASN A 373 41.17 -18.57 -6.86
CA ASN A 373 40.38 -17.40 -7.25
C ASN A 373 38.93 -17.42 -6.70
N LEU A 374 38.59 -18.35 -5.82
CA LEU A 374 37.27 -18.38 -5.19
C LEU A 374 37.13 -17.20 -4.23
N CYS A 375 36.31 -16.21 -4.61
CA CYS A 375 36.06 -15.04 -3.78
C CYS A 375 35.26 -15.45 -2.54
N LYS A 376 35.80 -15.16 -1.35
CA LYS A 376 35.13 -15.40 -0.06
C LYS A 376 34.44 -14.17 0.49
N GLU A 377 34.62 -13.02 -0.16
CA GLU A 377 33.98 -11.76 0.22
C GLU A 377 32.72 -11.54 -0.61
N ILE A 378 31.81 -10.73 -0.06
CA ILE A 378 30.59 -10.32 -0.73
C ILE A 378 30.97 -9.67 -2.07
N PRO A 379 30.42 -10.14 -3.20
CA PRO A 379 30.73 -9.55 -4.49
C PRO A 379 30.24 -8.10 -4.59
N ALA A 380 31.15 -7.15 -4.86
CA ALA A 380 30.89 -5.72 -4.74
C ALA A 380 30.21 -5.06 -5.97
N GLY A 381 29.86 -5.82 -7.01
CA GLY A 381 29.18 -5.31 -8.20
C GLY A 381 29.92 -4.15 -8.89
N SER A 382 31.12 -4.40 -9.41
CA SER A 382 32.00 -3.34 -9.93
C SER A 382 31.51 -2.65 -11.21
N SER A 383 30.60 -3.29 -11.97
CA SER A 383 30.19 -2.84 -13.31
C SER A 383 29.17 -1.68 -13.30
N GLY A 384 28.61 -1.33 -12.14
CA GLY A 384 27.58 -0.29 -12.00
C GLY A 384 26.22 -0.64 -12.60
N LEU A 385 26.12 -1.62 -13.51
CA LEU A 385 24.87 -2.05 -14.16
C LEU A 385 23.79 -2.44 -13.15
N HIS A 386 24.15 -3.27 -12.16
CA HIS A 386 23.21 -3.75 -11.15
C HIS A 386 22.90 -2.72 -10.04
N LEU A 387 23.64 -1.60 -10.01
CA LEU A 387 23.29 -0.47 -9.15
C LEU A 387 22.19 0.39 -9.77
N VAL A 388 22.07 0.38 -11.11
CA VAL A 388 21.09 1.21 -11.83
C VAL A 388 19.91 0.40 -12.36
N CYS A 389 20.12 -0.84 -12.81
CA CYS A 389 19.08 -1.67 -13.38
C CYS A 389 18.67 -2.80 -12.41
N SER A 390 17.40 -2.79 -12.01
CA SER A 390 16.79 -3.93 -11.31
C SER A 390 16.72 -5.17 -12.21
N ARG A 391 16.50 -6.35 -11.61
CA ARG A 391 16.34 -7.62 -12.34
C ARG A 391 15.23 -7.54 -13.40
N PRO A 392 14.00 -7.06 -13.08
CA PRO A 392 12.96 -6.90 -14.08
C PRO A 392 13.36 -5.91 -15.18
N ARG A 393 14.02 -4.79 -14.86
CA ARG A 393 14.48 -3.82 -15.86
C ARG A 393 15.49 -4.43 -16.85
N LEU A 394 16.43 -5.24 -16.38
CA LEU A 394 17.33 -6.00 -17.27
C LEU A 394 16.56 -6.96 -18.18
N GLY A 395 15.55 -7.64 -17.63
CA GLY A 395 14.62 -8.46 -18.39
C GLY A 395 13.89 -7.66 -19.48
N MET A 396 13.32 -6.51 -19.15
CA MET A 396 12.63 -5.61 -20.09
C MET A 396 13.56 -5.17 -21.23
N LEU A 397 14.79 -4.79 -20.91
CA LEU A 397 15.78 -4.38 -21.89
C LEU A 397 16.19 -5.52 -22.82
N ASN A 398 15.98 -6.78 -22.41
CA ASN A 398 16.29 -7.98 -23.17
C ASN A 398 15.06 -8.61 -23.88
N ASP A 399 13.85 -8.08 -23.69
CA ASP A 399 12.65 -8.63 -24.33
C ASP A 399 12.65 -8.32 -25.84
N CYS A 400 12.66 -9.37 -26.66
CA CYS A 400 12.64 -9.25 -28.11
C CYS A 400 11.37 -8.58 -28.64
N HIS A 401 10.19 -8.88 -28.07
CA HIS A 401 8.92 -8.32 -28.56
C HIS A 401 8.90 -6.80 -28.35
N ARG A 402 9.38 -6.36 -27.19
CA ARG A 402 9.47 -4.93 -26.86
C ARG A 402 10.49 -4.23 -27.76
N ARG A 403 11.67 -4.83 -27.96
CA ARG A 403 12.69 -4.32 -28.89
C ARG A 403 12.15 -4.20 -30.31
N GLU A 404 11.48 -5.23 -30.81
CA GLU A 404 10.90 -5.26 -32.16
C GLU A 404 9.84 -4.18 -32.33
N ALA A 405 8.95 -3.96 -31.35
CA ALA A 405 7.95 -2.90 -31.39
C ALA A 405 8.60 -1.50 -31.50
N TYR A 406 9.60 -1.21 -30.66
CA TYR A 406 10.30 0.07 -30.70
C TYR A 406 11.13 0.26 -31.98
N ILE A 407 11.86 -0.77 -32.42
CA ILE A 407 12.63 -0.70 -33.68
C ILE A 407 11.69 -0.49 -34.86
N GLY A 408 10.56 -1.21 -34.90
CA GLY A 408 9.55 -1.11 -35.95
C GLY A 408 8.96 0.28 -36.06
N ALA A 409 8.55 0.87 -34.93
CA ALA A 409 8.00 2.22 -34.88
C ALA A 409 9.05 3.29 -35.23
N LEU A 410 10.26 3.20 -34.64
CA LEU A 410 11.35 4.15 -34.90
C LEU A 410 11.79 4.13 -36.37
N ARG A 411 11.81 2.96 -37.03
CA ARG A 411 12.18 2.85 -38.44
C ARG A 411 11.23 3.64 -39.37
N LYS A 412 9.97 3.85 -38.97
CA LYS A 412 9.01 4.64 -39.77
C LYS A 412 9.21 6.14 -39.64
N VAL A 413 9.73 6.61 -38.50
CA VAL A 413 9.78 8.05 -38.16
C VAL A 413 11.17 8.66 -38.26
N ILE A 414 12.23 7.85 -38.15
CA ILE A 414 13.62 8.33 -38.25
C ILE A 414 14.01 8.57 -39.72
N LYS A 415 14.61 9.73 -39.96
CA LYS A 415 15.12 10.23 -41.24
C LYS A 415 16.56 10.73 -41.05
N GLU A 416 17.27 10.93 -42.15
CA GLU A 416 18.66 11.42 -42.14
C GLU A 416 18.83 12.80 -41.51
N ASP A 417 17.76 13.60 -41.43
CA ASP A 417 17.73 14.92 -40.80
C ASP A 417 17.12 14.91 -39.38
N SER A 418 16.73 13.74 -38.86
CA SER A 418 16.10 13.63 -37.55
C SER A 418 17.02 14.09 -36.42
N ILE A 419 16.54 15.07 -35.66
CA ILE A 419 17.06 15.47 -34.36
C ILE A 419 16.13 14.86 -33.30
N CYS A 420 16.66 13.92 -32.52
CA CYS A 420 15.89 13.16 -31.56
C CYS A 420 16.21 13.59 -30.12
N LEU A 421 15.19 13.58 -29.25
CA LEU A 421 15.35 13.66 -27.79
C LEU A 421 14.76 12.41 -27.16
N CYS A 422 15.52 11.72 -26.31
CA CYS A 422 15.04 10.60 -25.51
C CYS A 422 14.91 11.00 -24.04
N VAL A 423 13.71 10.82 -23.49
CA VAL A 423 13.41 11.09 -22.08
C VAL A 423 12.94 9.79 -21.41
N SER A 424 13.90 8.98 -20.96
CA SER A 424 13.68 7.74 -20.22
C SER A 424 14.98 7.29 -19.60
N ASP A 425 14.95 6.90 -18.33
CA ASP A 425 16.13 6.47 -17.60
C ASP A 425 16.64 5.11 -18.12
N GLY A 426 17.94 5.00 -18.36
CA GLY A 426 18.59 3.74 -18.76
C GLY A 426 17.95 3.10 -20.01
N SER A 427 17.55 3.92 -20.98
CA SER A 427 16.86 3.51 -22.21
C SER A 427 17.83 3.11 -23.33
N GLN A 428 17.45 2.13 -24.16
CA GLN A 428 18.23 1.76 -25.34
C GLN A 428 17.77 2.49 -26.62
N LEU A 429 16.66 3.23 -26.57
CA LEU A 429 16.16 4.01 -27.72
C LEU A 429 17.18 4.97 -28.34
N PRO A 430 18.03 5.68 -27.57
CA PRO A 430 19.01 6.59 -28.17
C PRO A 430 19.98 5.87 -29.11
N LEU A 431 20.38 4.64 -28.73
CA LEU A 431 21.29 3.81 -29.51
C LEU A 431 20.60 3.28 -30.76
N ILE A 432 19.32 2.87 -30.63
CA ILE A 432 18.49 2.43 -31.76
C ILE A 432 18.33 3.58 -32.76
N ALA A 433 18.01 4.79 -32.30
CA ALA A 433 17.79 5.92 -33.17
C ALA A 433 19.04 6.34 -33.93
N ALA A 434 20.20 6.34 -33.25
CA ALA A 434 21.48 6.61 -33.89
C ALA A 434 21.83 5.55 -34.96
N ALA A 435 21.62 4.27 -34.66
CA ALA A 435 21.86 3.17 -35.60
C ALA A 435 20.91 3.18 -36.82
N LEU A 436 19.68 3.66 -36.65
CA LEU A 436 18.71 3.86 -37.74
C LEU A 436 19.02 5.08 -38.62
N GLY A 437 20.03 5.89 -38.27
CA GLY A 437 20.52 6.98 -39.11
C GLY A 437 20.04 8.38 -38.71
N ALA A 438 19.60 8.59 -37.46
CA ALA A 438 19.30 9.92 -36.97
C ALA A 438 20.54 10.84 -37.04
N LYS A 439 20.34 12.11 -37.42
CA LYS A 439 21.41 13.11 -37.52
C LYS A 439 22.04 13.40 -36.16
N LYS A 440 21.22 13.52 -35.12
CA LYS A 440 21.64 13.81 -33.76
C LYS A 440 20.62 13.25 -32.78
N VAL A 441 21.11 12.70 -31.66
CA VAL A 441 20.27 12.16 -30.60
C VAL A 441 20.72 12.74 -29.26
N TYR A 442 19.80 13.37 -28.54
CA TYR A 442 20.00 13.84 -27.18
C TYR A 442 19.31 12.88 -26.21
N VAL A 443 19.92 12.62 -25.06
CA VAL A 443 19.33 11.78 -24.01
C VAL A 443 19.51 12.43 -22.65
N THR A 444 18.46 12.38 -21.84
CA THR A 444 18.46 12.83 -20.45
C THR A 444 18.70 11.64 -19.52
N GLU A 445 19.66 11.77 -18.62
CA GLU A 445 19.99 10.72 -17.64
C GLU A 445 20.23 11.38 -16.27
N THR A 446 19.32 11.17 -15.33
CA THR A 446 19.31 11.86 -14.02
C THR A 446 20.34 11.27 -13.06
N SER A 447 20.59 9.96 -13.15
CA SER A 447 21.55 9.24 -12.30
C SER A 447 22.99 9.34 -12.83
N PRO A 448 23.98 9.74 -12.02
CA PRO A 448 25.39 9.74 -12.41
C PRO A 448 25.91 8.36 -12.86
N ALA A 449 25.44 7.30 -12.21
CA ALA A 449 25.80 5.92 -12.57
C ALA A 449 25.19 5.54 -13.93
N SER A 450 23.93 5.91 -14.17
CA SER A 450 23.26 5.69 -15.47
C SER A 450 23.93 6.49 -16.59
N ARG A 451 24.31 7.75 -16.34
CA ARG A 451 25.10 8.57 -17.28
C ARG A 451 26.40 7.91 -17.68
N THR A 452 27.11 7.33 -16.72
CA THR A 452 28.38 6.64 -16.97
C THR A 452 28.15 5.42 -17.85
N LEU A 453 27.16 4.59 -17.50
CA LEU A 453 26.77 3.42 -18.29
C LEU A 453 26.37 3.79 -19.73
N SER A 454 25.53 4.82 -19.91
CA SER A 454 25.11 5.29 -21.22
C SER A 454 26.28 5.82 -22.05
N ARG A 455 27.25 6.52 -21.45
CA ARG A 455 28.48 6.96 -22.14
C ARG A 455 29.32 5.78 -22.60
N ASP A 456 29.46 4.75 -21.76
CA ASP A 456 30.22 3.55 -22.10
C ASP A 456 29.57 2.80 -23.26
N TYR A 457 28.23 2.72 -23.32
CA TYR A 457 27.49 2.18 -24.45
C TYR A 457 27.75 2.96 -25.74
N VAL A 458 27.60 4.29 -25.69
CA VAL A 458 27.81 5.17 -26.85
C VAL A 458 29.22 5.00 -27.39
N LYS A 459 30.23 5.06 -26.51
CA LYS A 459 31.64 4.93 -26.87
C LYS A 459 31.99 3.55 -27.42
N SER A 460 31.52 2.49 -26.78
CA SER A 460 31.82 1.10 -27.19
C SER A 460 31.23 0.77 -28.57
N ASN A 461 30.22 1.51 -29.01
CA ASN A 461 29.55 1.33 -30.29
C ASN A 461 29.90 2.43 -31.32
N ASN A 462 30.86 3.31 -31.03
CA ASN A 462 31.30 4.42 -31.88
C ASN A 462 30.18 5.42 -32.26
N LEU A 463 29.26 5.67 -31.34
CA LEU A 463 28.10 6.53 -31.55
C LEU A 463 28.27 7.96 -31.00
N ASP A 464 29.46 8.31 -30.50
CA ASP A 464 29.74 9.59 -29.80
C ASP A 464 29.51 10.83 -30.66
N SER A 465 29.64 10.69 -31.99
CA SER A 465 29.38 11.79 -32.92
C SER A 465 27.88 12.12 -33.00
N VAL A 466 27.01 11.14 -32.81
CA VAL A 466 25.55 11.23 -32.98
C VAL A 466 24.85 11.42 -31.65
N VAL A 467 25.19 10.63 -30.63
CA VAL A 467 24.51 10.63 -29.33
C VAL A 467 25.17 11.60 -28.36
N THR A 468 24.38 12.41 -27.67
CA THR A 468 24.83 13.36 -26.65
C THR A 468 24.02 13.18 -25.38
N ILE A 469 24.71 12.84 -24.30
CA ILE A 469 24.11 12.61 -22.98
C ILE A 469 24.15 13.93 -22.20
N LEU A 470 22.97 14.42 -21.85
CA LEU A 470 22.79 15.66 -21.10
C LEU A 470 22.79 15.36 -19.59
N ASP A 471 23.59 16.11 -18.84
CA ASP A 471 23.61 16.06 -17.37
C ASP A 471 22.62 17.09 -16.81
N LYS A 472 21.36 16.95 -17.22
CA LYS A 472 20.27 17.88 -16.91
C LYS A 472 18.95 17.13 -16.83
N SER A 473 18.08 17.55 -15.92
CA SER A 473 16.68 17.15 -15.94
C SER A 473 15.98 17.75 -17.16
N PRO A 474 14.89 17.14 -17.68
CA PRO A 474 14.16 17.67 -18.81
C PRO A 474 13.80 19.15 -18.68
N GLY A 475 13.44 19.63 -17.48
CA GLY A 475 13.11 21.04 -17.23
C GLY A 475 14.26 22.05 -17.41
N ASP A 476 15.51 21.61 -17.37
CA ASP A 476 16.69 22.50 -17.39
C ASP A 476 17.38 22.58 -18.75
N ILE A 477 16.85 21.87 -19.75
CA ILE A 477 17.42 21.83 -21.10
C ILE A 477 17.12 23.15 -21.81
N THR A 478 18.16 23.71 -22.43
CA THR A 478 18.10 24.97 -23.17
C THR A 478 18.46 24.75 -24.64
N GLN A 479 18.18 25.76 -25.48
CA GLN A 479 18.56 25.74 -26.90
C GLN A 479 20.09 25.65 -27.10
N GLU A 480 20.89 26.14 -26.13
CA GLU A 480 22.36 26.03 -26.16
C GLU A 480 22.82 24.58 -25.97
N ASP A 481 22.19 23.84 -25.07
CA ASP A 481 22.48 22.41 -24.85
C ASP A 481 22.22 21.58 -26.11
N LEU A 482 21.24 22.00 -26.92
CA LEU A 482 20.90 21.39 -28.20
C LEU A 482 21.77 21.91 -29.37
N GLY A 483 22.77 22.75 -29.11
CA GLY A 483 23.64 23.32 -30.13
C GLY A 483 22.88 24.11 -31.20
N GLY A 484 21.75 24.72 -30.83
CA GLY A 484 20.87 25.45 -31.75
C GLY A 484 19.92 24.59 -32.58
N ASN A 485 19.96 23.25 -32.47
CA ASN A 485 19.03 22.37 -33.18
C ASN A 485 17.63 22.43 -32.57
N LYS A 486 16.60 22.22 -33.40
CA LYS A 486 15.23 21.96 -32.94
C LYS A 486 14.92 20.47 -33.00
N ILE A 487 14.17 19.98 -32.01
CA ILE A 487 13.81 18.56 -31.90
C ILE A 487 12.71 18.23 -32.92
N THR A 488 12.92 17.16 -33.68
CA THR A 488 11.97 16.62 -34.68
C THR A 488 11.26 15.35 -34.21
N LEU A 489 11.85 14.63 -33.25
CA LEU A 489 11.31 13.42 -32.65
C LEU A 489 11.61 13.43 -31.14
N CYS A 490 10.59 13.40 -30.30
CA CYS A 490 10.73 13.16 -28.86
C CYS A 490 10.22 11.74 -28.55
N MET A 491 11.07 10.92 -27.93
CA MET A 491 10.78 9.50 -27.71
C MET A 491 11.04 9.04 -26.28
N ALA A 492 10.30 8.02 -25.85
CA ALA A 492 10.45 7.40 -24.54
C ALA A 492 10.02 5.92 -24.56
N GLU A 493 10.58 5.17 -23.61
CA GLU A 493 10.28 3.77 -23.39
C GLU A 493 9.03 3.52 -22.52
N PRO A 494 8.35 4.57 -22.06
CA PRO A 494 8.72 5.41 -20.92
C PRO A 494 9.00 4.59 -19.64
N TYR A 495 10.15 4.85 -19.01
CA TYR A 495 10.59 4.19 -17.77
C TYR A 495 11.44 5.17 -16.96
N PHE A 496 11.20 5.25 -15.65
CA PHE A 496 11.95 6.09 -14.73
C PHE A 496 12.28 5.31 -13.45
N TYR A 497 13.48 5.50 -12.90
CA TYR A 497 13.93 4.71 -11.74
C TYR A 497 13.08 4.90 -10.50
N SER A 498 12.39 6.04 -10.38
CA SER A 498 11.46 6.31 -9.30
C SER A 498 10.13 5.58 -9.46
N SER A 499 9.70 5.20 -10.68
CA SER A 499 8.33 4.73 -10.92
C SER A 499 8.02 3.39 -10.24
N LEU A 500 7.05 3.41 -9.30
CA LEU A 500 6.46 2.21 -8.69
C LEU A 500 5.31 1.61 -9.51
N LEU A 501 4.36 2.44 -9.93
CA LEU A 501 3.21 2.07 -10.77
C LEU A 501 3.39 2.61 -12.19
N HIS A 502 2.83 1.94 -13.18
CA HIS A 502 3.14 2.24 -14.57
C HIS A 502 2.67 3.62 -15.05
N TRP A 503 1.57 4.15 -14.50
CA TRP A 503 1.13 5.52 -14.84
C TRP A 503 2.03 6.61 -14.24
N HIS A 504 2.93 6.30 -13.30
CA HIS A 504 3.98 7.26 -12.91
C HIS A 504 4.90 7.61 -14.08
N ASN A 505 5.01 6.73 -15.09
CA ASN A 505 5.77 7.01 -16.31
C ASN A 505 5.09 8.05 -17.23
N LEU A 506 3.89 8.56 -16.88
CA LEU A 506 3.31 9.75 -17.50
C LEU A 506 4.17 11.01 -17.27
N TYR A 507 5.16 10.95 -16.37
CA TYR A 507 6.22 11.96 -16.28
C TYR A 507 6.89 12.30 -17.63
N PHE A 508 6.98 11.34 -18.54
CA PHE A 508 7.41 11.61 -19.92
C PHE A 508 6.57 12.71 -20.59
N TRP A 509 5.25 12.66 -20.40
CA TRP A 509 4.31 13.61 -20.98
C TRP A 509 4.58 15.04 -20.51
N TYR A 510 4.77 15.21 -19.20
CA TYR A 510 5.13 16.49 -18.58
C TYR A 510 6.48 16.99 -19.06
N SER A 511 7.47 16.10 -19.08
CA SER A 511 8.85 16.41 -19.48
C SER A 511 8.92 16.96 -20.88
N TRP A 512 8.27 16.31 -21.86
CA TRP A 512 8.32 16.81 -23.24
C TRP A 512 7.45 18.05 -23.42
N SER A 513 6.32 18.17 -22.69
CA SER A 513 5.45 19.36 -22.74
C SER A 513 6.18 20.62 -22.33
N HIS A 514 7.01 20.55 -21.29
CA HIS A 514 7.86 21.66 -20.85
C HIS A 514 8.89 22.07 -21.90
N LEU A 515 9.31 21.13 -22.76
CA LEU A 515 10.32 21.33 -23.79
C LEU A 515 9.74 21.70 -25.16
N SER A 516 8.43 21.92 -25.25
CA SER A 516 7.72 22.18 -26.52
C SER A 516 8.31 23.34 -27.33
N ASP A 517 8.81 24.40 -26.68
CA ASP A 517 9.44 25.54 -27.36
C ASP A 517 10.76 25.18 -28.09
N LEU A 518 11.44 24.11 -27.66
CA LEU A 518 12.68 23.61 -28.28
C LEU A 518 12.39 22.66 -29.46
N MET A 519 11.12 22.39 -29.76
CA MET A 519 10.70 21.47 -30.80
C MET A 519 10.29 22.21 -32.08
N VAL A 520 10.14 21.45 -33.18
CA VAL A 520 9.46 21.93 -34.39
C VAL A 520 7.96 21.73 -34.27
N ASP A 521 7.15 22.55 -34.96
CA ASP A 521 5.67 22.46 -34.89
C ASP A 521 5.11 21.10 -35.35
N SER A 522 5.88 20.36 -36.14
CA SER A 522 5.55 19.01 -36.65
C SER A 522 6.31 17.89 -35.93
N VAL A 523 6.72 18.13 -34.68
CA VAL A 523 7.45 17.15 -33.88
C VAL A 523 6.65 15.86 -33.76
N THR A 524 7.34 14.72 -33.92
CA THR A 524 6.77 13.41 -33.66
C THR A 524 6.98 13.07 -32.18
N ILE A 525 5.93 12.66 -31.48
CA ILE A 525 5.99 12.19 -30.09
C ILE A 525 5.74 10.68 -30.06
N LEU A 526 6.60 9.94 -29.34
CA LEU A 526 6.53 8.49 -29.22
C LEU A 526 6.78 8.06 -27.75
N PRO A 527 5.87 7.36 -27.06
CA PRO A 527 4.55 6.90 -27.53
C PRO A 527 3.59 8.06 -27.84
N ARG A 528 2.65 7.82 -28.76
CA ARG A 528 1.60 8.78 -29.15
C ARG A 528 0.40 8.75 -28.21
N ARG A 529 0.15 7.60 -27.58
CA ARG A 529 -1.01 7.39 -26.71
C ARG A 529 -0.63 6.46 -25.57
N ALA A 530 -1.13 6.78 -24.38
CA ALA A 530 -1.08 5.92 -23.21
C ALA A 530 -2.49 5.52 -22.81
N ILE A 531 -2.72 4.21 -22.66
CA ILE A 531 -4.03 3.64 -22.32
C ILE A 531 -3.89 2.87 -21.02
N LEU A 532 -4.60 3.32 -19.99
CA LEU A 532 -4.71 2.59 -18.73
C LEU A 532 -5.88 1.61 -18.83
N LYS A 533 -5.61 0.33 -18.64
CA LYS A 533 -6.60 -0.76 -18.77
C LYS A 533 -6.68 -1.58 -17.50
N ALA A 534 -7.80 -2.26 -17.36
CA ALA A 534 -8.07 -3.11 -16.23
C ALA A 534 -8.88 -4.36 -16.60
N ALA A 535 -8.82 -5.37 -15.72
CA ALA A 535 -9.68 -6.54 -15.76
C ALA A 535 -9.97 -6.99 -14.32
N ALA A 536 -11.22 -7.38 -14.05
CA ALA A 536 -11.56 -8.04 -12.80
C ALA A 536 -10.94 -9.44 -12.76
N MET A 537 -10.42 -9.87 -11.61
CA MET A 537 -9.60 -11.06 -11.47
C MET A 537 -10.04 -11.94 -10.30
N GLU A 538 -9.99 -13.25 -10.51
CA GLU A 538 -9.93 -14.27 -9.48
C GLU A 538 -8.49 -14.76 -9.42
N PHE A 539 -7.73 -14.30 -8.43
CA PHE A 539 -6.39 -14.82 -8.17
C PHE A 539 -6.44 -16.18 -7.48
N ASP A 540 -5.55 -17.11 -7.84
CA ASP A 540 -5.47 -18.42 -7.17
C ASP A 540 -5.13 -18.24 -5.69
N ASN A 541 -4.16 -17.36 -5.38
CA ASN A 541 -3.69 -17.16 -4.00
C ASN A 541 -3.32 -15.72 -3.61
N LEU A 542 -3.02 -14.81 -4.55
CA LEU A 542 -2.56 -13.45 -4.23
C LEU A 542 -3.49 -12.71 -3.26
N TRP A 543 -4.80 -12.96 -3.33
CA TRP A 543 -5.79 -12.37 -2.44
C TRP A 543 -5.54 -12.64 -0.94
N LYS A 544 -4.84 -13.73 -0.61
CA LYS A 544 -4.52 -14.12 0.77
C LYS A 544 -3.59 -13.15 1.49
N ILE A 545 -2.78 -12.37 0.76
CA ILE A 545 -1.86 -11.39 1.38
C ILE A 545 -2.61 -10.25 2.09
N ARG A 546 -3.88 -9.99 1.69
CA ARG A 546 -4.76 -8.96 2.28
C ARG A 546 -6.01 -9.53 2.93
N ALA A 547 -6.25 -10.83 2.80
CA ALA A 547 -7.47 -11.44 3.34
C ALA A 547 -7.43 -11.49 4.86
N PRO A 548 -8.51 -11.10 5.56
CA PRO A 548 -8.61 -11.32 7.00
C PRO A 548 -8.48 -12.81 7.30
N VAL A 549 -7.81 -13.12 8.40
CA VAL A 549 -7.52 -14.49 8.83
C VAL A 549 -8.74 -15.10 9.52
N GLY A 550 -9.40 -14.33 10.38
CA GLY A 550 -10.56 -14.73 11.18
C GLY A 550 -10.20 -15.80 12.20
N ASN A 551 -10.10 -17.05 11.74
CA ASN A 551 -9.73 -18.20 12.57
C ASN A 551 -8.55 -18.95 11.95
N CYS A 552 -7.54 -19.23 12.77
CA CYS A 552 -6.39 -20.04 12.36
C CYS A 552 -6.23 -21.24 13.30
N GLU A 553 -6.33 -22.46 12.75
CA GLU A 553 -6.21 -23.73 13.50
C GLU A 553 -7.05 -23.76 14.80
N GLY A 554 -8.24 -23.15 14.79
CA GLY A 554 -9.16 -23.09 15.93
C GLY A 554 -8.95 -21.92 16.89
N PHE A 555 -8.02 -21.00 16.63
CA PHE A 555 -7.81 -19.78 17.42
C PHE A 555 -8.42 -18.56 16.72
N ASP A 556 -9.11 -17.72 17.49
CA ASP A 556 -9.69 -16.45 17.04
C ASP A 556 -8.59 -15.40 16.89
N LEU A 557 -8.41 -14.88 15.67
CA LEU A 557 -7.44 -13.85 15.31
C LEU A 557 -8.13 -12.54 14.88
N GLY A 558 -9.39 -12.31 15.20
CA GLY A 558 -10.12 -11.10 14.80
C GLY A 558 -9.48 -9.80 15.31
N GLN A 559 -8.79 -9.82 16.46
CA GLN A 559 -8.01 -8.67 16.95
C GLN A 559 -6.81 -8.33 16.05
N PHE A 560 -6.21 -9.34 15.42
CA PHE A 560 -5.15 -9.16 14.44
C PHE A 560 -5.71 -8.58 13.14
N ASP A 561 -6.82 -9.12 12.65
CA ASP A 561 -7.49 -8.60 11.45
C ASP A 561 -7.84 -7.11 11.60
N GLN A 562 -8.42 -6.72 12.73
CA GLN A 562 -8.77 -5.33 13.04
C GLN A 562 -7.52 -4.42 13.08
N LEU A 563 -6.40 -4.90 13.62
CA LEU A 563 -5.15 -4.14 13.67
C LEU A 563 -4.59 -3.92 12.27
N ILE A 564 -4.53 -4.97 11.45
CA ILE A 564 -4.01 -4.91 10.08
C ILE A 564 -4.91 -4.04 9.21
N GLU A 565 -6.24 -4.24 9.25
CA GLU A 565 -7.19 -3.47 8.46
C GLU A 565 -7.06 -1.97 8.75
N LYS A 566 -7.06 -1.59 10.03
CA LYS A 566 -6.88 -0.19 10.43
C LYS A 566 -5.54 0.39 9.96
N ALA A 567 -4.47 -0.39 9.98
CA ALA A 567 -3.16 0.08 9.53
C ALA A 567 -3.11 0.26 8.00
N CYS A 568 -3.69 -0.67 7.24
CA CYS A 568 -3.80 -0.58 5.79
C CYS A 568 -4.63 0.64 5.37
N ASP A 569 -5.81 0.84 5.98
CA ASP A 569 -6.69 1.99 5.71
C ASP A 569 -6.01 3.36 5.94
N ILE A 570 -4.95 3.42 6.75
CA ILE A 570 -4.19 4.64 7.04
C ILE A 570 -2.96 4.81 6.14
N SER A 571 -2.29 3.71 5.75
CA SER A 571 -0.92 3.76 5.25
C SER A 571 -0.68 3.13 3.88
N ASP A 572 -1.62 2.34 3.37
CA ASP A 572 -1.50 1.69 2.08
C ASP A 572 -2.34 2.39 1.01
N ASP A 573 -1.78 2.47 -0.20
CA ASP A 573 -2.52 2.92 -1.38
C ASP A 573 -3.55 1.86 -1.79
N SER A 574 -4.66 2.28 -2.38
CA SER A 574 -5.72 1.37 -2.84
C SER A 574 -5.27 0.46 -4.00
N VAL A 575 -4.13 0.73 -4.64
CA VAL A 575 -3.59 -0.06 -5.74
C VAL A 575 -2.12 -0.37 -5.50
N GLU A 576 -1.77 -1.65 -5.49
CA GLU A 576 -0.42 -2.14 -5.19
C GLU A 576 0.30 -2.70 -6.43
N PRO A 577 1.62 -2.47 -6.59
CA PRO A 577 2.40 -3.03 -7.68
C PRO A 577 2.81 -4.49 -7.42
N GLN A 578 2.24 -5.43 -8.18
CA GLN A 578 2.52 -6.88 -8.06
C GLN A 578 3.01 -7.48 -9.39
N PRO A 579 4.05 -8.35 -9.40
CA PRO A 579 4.46 -9.09 -10.58
C PRO A 579 3.47 -10.23 -10.89
N LEU A 580 2.35 -9.95 -11.56
CA LEU A 580 1.25 -10.91 -11.69
C LEU A 580 1.60 -12.19 -12.45
N TRP A 581 2.73 -12.25 -13.15
CA TRP A 581 3.22 -13.50 -13.75
C TRP A 581 3.60 -14.55 -12.68
N GLU A 582 3.95 -14.11 -11.47
CA GLU A 582 4.23 -14.94 -10.29
C GLU A 582 2.95 -15.39 -9.57
N TYR A 583 1.82 -14.77 -9.90
CA TYR A 583 0.54 -14.95 -9.21
C TYR A 583 -0.58 -15.29 -10.20
N PRO A 584 -0.75 -16.57 -10.55
CA PRO A 584 -1.76 -16.99 -11.49
C PRO A 584 -3.16 -16.51 -11.08
N GLY A 585 -3.94 -16.12 -12.08
CA GLY A 585 -5.32 -15.71 -11.89
C GLY A 585 -6.13 -15.82 -13.17
N THR A 586 -7.44 -16.00 -12.98
CA THR A 586 -8.44 -16.10 -14.04
C THR A 586 -9.14 -14.75 -14.19
N ALA A 587 -9.28 -14.26 -15.42
CA ALA A 587 -10.06 -13.07 -15.65
C ALA A 587 -11.55 -13.33 -15.39
N VAL A 588 -12.21 -12.40 -14.73
CA VAL A 588 -13.64 -12.43 -14.37
C VAL A 588 -14.41 -11.36 -15.14
N SER A 589 -13.72 -10.56 -15.95
CA SER A 589 -14.35 -9.64 -16.89
C SER A 589 -13.56 -9.60 -18.19
N THR A 590 -14.18 -9.04 -19.23
CA THR A 590 -13.42 -8.56 -20.39
C THR A 590 -12.55 -7.39 -19.94
N PRO A 591 -11.40 -7.14 -20.59
CA PRO A 591 -10.60 -5.96 -20.31
C PRO A 591 -11.40 -4.69 -20.63
N PHE A 592 -11.24 -3.66 -19.81
CA PHE A 592 -11.90 -2.37 -19.97
C PHE A 592 -10.89 -1.22 -19.84
N THR A 593 -11.18 -0.11 -20.50
CA THR A 593 -10.33 1.08 -20.48
C THR A 593 -10.71 1.95 -19.29
N LEU A 594 -9.72 2.26 -18.45
CA LEU A 594 -9.84 3.23 -17.37
C LEU A 594 -9.58 4.64 -17.92
N LEU A 595 -8.44 4.86 -18.58
CA LEU A 595 -8.09 6.17 -19.15
C LEU A 595 -7.45 5.99 -20.52
N GLU A 596 -7.70 6.94 -21.41
CA GLU A 596 -7.05 7.04 -22.71
C GLU A 596 -6.48 8.46 -22.86
N LEU A 597 -5.16 8.55 -22.99
CA LEU A 597 -4.42 9.81 -22.93
C LEU A 597 -3.66 10.02 -24.24
N ASP A 598 -4.03 11.06 -24.99
CA ASP A 598 -3.29 11.51 -26.17
C ASP A 598 -2.02 12.24 -25.75
N MET A 599 -0.88 11.57 -25.91
CA MET A 599 0.42 12.07 -25.49
C MET A 599 1.06 13.00 -26.51
N THR A 600 0.40 13.29 -27.64
CA THR A 600 0.91 14.20 -28.68
C THR A 600 0.55 15.66 -28.44
N THR A 601 -0.41 15.93 -27.56
CA THR A 601 -0.81 17.27 -27.14
C THR A 601 -0.08 17.64 -25.84
N PRO A 602 0.54 18.84 -25.72
CA PRO A 602 1.20 19.22 -24.47
C PRO A 602 0.23 19.26 -23.28
N VAL A 603 0.64 18.78 -22.10
CA VAL A 603 -0.21 18.75 -20.90
C VAL A 603 -0.71 20.13 -20.51
N SER A 604 0.07 21.19 -20.76
CA SER A 604 -0.32 22.58 -20.49
C SER A 604 -1.56 23.05 -21.28
N GLN A 605 -1.93 22.33 -22.34
CA GLN A 605 -3.13 22.62 -23.13
C GLN A 605 -4.37 21.87 -22.61
N ILE A 606 -4.20 20.96 -21.65
CA ILE A 606 -5.30 20.21 -21.03
C ILE A 606 -5.78 20.98 -19.80
N THR A 607 -6.90 21.69 -19.95
CA THR A 607 -7.43 22.59 -18.92
C THR A 607 -8.41 21.92 -17.96
N HIS A 608 -8.76 20.66 -18.18
CA HIS A 608 -9.76 19.93 -17.39
C HIS A 608 -9.26 18.52 -17.05
N PRO A 609 -9.60 17.99 -15.87
CA PRO A 609 -9.34 16.60 -15.53
C PRO A 609 -9.96 15.64 -16.55
N ILE A 610 -9.23 14.58 -16.89
CA ILE A 610 -9.71 13.53 -17.77
C ILE A 610 -10.35 12.46 -16.90
N ARG A 611 -11.65 12.25 -17.06
CA ARG A 611 -12.43 11.31 -16.26
C ARG A 611 -13.09 10.26 -17.15
N ASN A 612 -13.17 9.05 -16.65
CA ASN A 612 -13.96 7.99 -17.22
C ASN A 612 -14.61 7.17 -16.12
N GLU A 613 -15.86 6.80 -16.32
CA GLU A 613 -16.64 6.02 -15.38
C GLU A 613 -17.41 4.96 -16.15
N GLY A 614 -17.61 3.80 -15.53
CA GLY A 614 -18.33 2.74 -16.18
C GLY A 614 -18.73 1.62 -15.24
N THR A 615 -19.40 0.63 -15.81
CA THR A 615 -19.85 -0.58 -15.11
C THR A 615 -19.54 -1.78 -15.98
N ILE A 616 -18.83 -2.75 -15.41
CA ILE A 616 -18.39 -3.96 -16.09
C ILE A 616 -19.04 -5.17 -15.40
N ALA A 617 -19.71 -5.99 -16.20
CA ALA A 617 -20.29 -7.24 -15.74
C ALA A 617 -19.21 -8.26 -15.38
N LEU A 618 -19.41 -8.98 -14.28
CA LEU A 618 -18.56 -10.08 -13.85
C LEU A 618 -19.11 -11.41 -14.35
N GLN A 619 -18.24 -12.26 -14.89
CA GLN A 619 -18.58 -13.55 -15.48
C GLN A 619 -17.34 -14.46 -15.57
N GLY A 620 -17.53 -15.74 -15.89
CA GLY A 620 -16.42 -16.69 -16.12
C GLY A 620 -15.81 -17.30 -14.86
N SER A 621 -16.12 -16.76 -13.67
CA SER A 621 -15.83 -17.37 -12.37
C SER A 621 -16.97 -17.10 -11.39
N ASP A 622 -17.04 -17.90 -10.32
CA ASP A 622 -17.96 -17.76 -9.18
C ASP A 622 -17.45 -16.75 -8.13
N THR A 623 -16.18 -16.31 -8.23
CA THR A 623 -15.57 -15.38 -7.27
C THR A 623 -14.76 -14.30 -7.99
N CYS A 624 -14.70 -13.11 -7.41
CA CYS A 624 -13.86 -12.00 -7.85
C CYS A 624 -13.08 -11.48 -6.65
N HIS A 625 -11.75 -11.47 -6.75
CA HIS A 625 -10.85 -11.05 -5.68
C HIS A 625 -10.43 -9.60 -5.80
N GLY A 626 -10.44 -9.04 -7.02
CA GLY A 626 -9.97 -7.67 -7.24
C GLY A 626 -9.91 -7.30 -8.70
N VAL A 627 -9.15 -6.24 -8.99
CA VAL A 627 -8.95 -5.69 -10.34
C VAL A 627 -7.45 -5.57 -10.60
N ALA A 628 -6.98 -6.17 -11.69
CA ALA A 628 -5.63 -5.98 -12.20
C ALA A 628 -5.60 -4.84 -13.22
N ILE A 629 -4.54 -4.02 -13.20
CA ILE A 629 -4.42 -2.75 -13.92
C ILE A 629 -3.05 -2.68 -14.60
N TRP A 630 -3.02 -2.27 -15.87
CA TRP A 630 -1.79 -2.15 -16.66
C TRP A 630 -1.85 -1.00 -17.67
N MET A 631 -0.71 -0.67 -18.26
CA MET A 631 -0.59 0.33 -19.32
C MET A 631 -0.36 -0.32 -20.69
N GLU A 632 -0.97 0.26 -21.72
CA GLU A 632 -0.62 0.05 -23.12
C GLU A 632 -0.12 1.38 -23.70
N TYR A 633 1.05 1.35 -24.34
CA TYR A 633 1.64 2.50 -25.01
C TYR A 633 1.63 2.26 -26.51
N ASP A 634 0.84 3.04 -27.24
CA ASP A 634 0.84 2.97 -28.70
C ASP A 634 1.97 3.81 -29.25
N LEU A 635 2.80 3.17 -30.07
CA LEU A 635 3.93 3.82 -30.72
C LEU A 635 3.51 4.33 -32.11
N ASP A 636 2.73 3.54 -32.83
CA ASP A 636 2.10 3.88 -34.11
C ASP A 636 0.80 3.06 -34.32
N ASP A 637 0.34 2.90 -35.56
CA ASP A 637 -0.86 2.10 -35.90
C ASP A 637 -0.65 0.59 -35.82
N ASP A 638 0.59 0.10 -35.87
CA ASP A 638 0.94 -1.33 -35.95
C ASP A 638 1.67 -1.84 -34.69
N HIS A 639 2.22 -0.94 -33.86
CA HIS A 639 3.07 -1.28 -32.73
C HIS A 639 2.56 -0.68 -31.42
N THR A 640 2.29 -1.57 -30.47
CA THR A 640 1.90 -1.24 -29.08
C THR A 640 2.79 -2.00 -28.12
N VAL A 641 3.19 -1.35 -27.02
CA VAL A 641 3.90 -1.98 -25.91
C VAL A 641 2.94 -2.11 -24.72
N CYS A 642 2.63 -3.36 -24.34
CA CYS A 642 1.78 -3.67 -23.19
C CYS A 642 2.62 -4.02 -21.96
N THR A 643 2.31 -3.43 -20.80
CA THR A 643 2.97 -3.71 -19.50
C THR A 643 2.18 -4.73 -18.65
N GLY A 644 1.30 -5.51 -19.29
CA GLY A 644 0.35 -6.38 -18.60
C GLY A 644 0.18 -7.71 -19.34
N PRO A 645 -1.03 -8.06 -19.82
CA PRO A 645 -1.28 -9.35 -20.47
C PRO A 645 -0.42 -9.58 -21.72
N ARG A 646 0.03 -10.82 -21.91
CA ARG A 646 0.82 -11.28 -23.06
C ARG A 646 0.18 -12.47 -23.76
N GLY A 647 0.34 -12.52 -25.08
CA GLY A 647 -0.11 -13.63 -25.91
C GLY A 647 -1.62 -13.59 -26.15
N GLN A 648 -2.38 -14.45 -25.47
CA GLN A 648 -3.83 -14.54 -25.67
C GLN A 648 -4.55 -13.30 -25.13
N GLN A 649 -5.59 -12.86 -25.83
CA GLN A 649 -6.47 -11.79 -25.34
C GLN A 649 -7.12 -12.19 -24.01
N VAL A 650 -7.21 -11.23 -23.08
CA VAL A 650 -7.89 -11.41 -21.81
C VAL A 650 -9.37 -11.70 -22.05
N GLN A 651 -9.83 -12.84 -21.55
CA GLN A 651 -11.21 -13.30 -21.67
C GLN A 651 -11.69 -13.86 -20.33
N PRO A 652 -12.95 -13.58 -19.95
CA PRO A 652 -13.52 -14.16 -18.74
C PRO A 652 -13.44 -15.68 -18.72
N GLY A 653 -13.10 -16.26 -17.57
CA GLY A 653 -12.93 -17.71 -17.38
C GLY A 653 -11.61 -18.27 -17.91
N VAL A 654 -10.69 -17.42 -18.37
CA VAL A 654 -9.37 -17.82 -18.88
C VAL A 654 -8.26 -17.25 -17.99
N LYS A 655 -7.24 -18.07 -17.70
CA LYS A 655 -6.04 -17.61 -16.99
C LYS A 655 -5.29 -16.57 -17.81
N VAL A 656 -4.89 -15.48 -17.17
CA VAL A 656 -4.15 -14.41 -17.82
C VAL A 656 -2.66 -14.71 -17.72
N ASN A 657 -1.97 -14.66 -18.86
CA ASN A 657 -0.52 -14.71 -18.91
C ASN A 657 0.01 -13.27 -18.86
N TRP A 658 0.83 -12.95 -17.86
CA TRP A 658 1.29 -11.60 -17.60
C TRP A 658 2.72 -11.38 -18.07
N ASP A 659 3.11 -10.12 -18.23
CA ASP A 659 4.48 -9.76 -18.53
C ASP A 659 5.44 -10.05 -17.37
N TYR A 660 6.56 -10.73 -17.70
CA TYR A 660 7.56 -11.19 -16.74
C TYR A 660 8.39 -10.06 -16.11
N TYR A 661 8.37 -8.87 -16.70
CA TYR A 661 9.36 -7.84 -16.43
C TYR A 661 8.75 -6.56 -15.87
N THR A 662 7.44 -6.55 -15.67
CA THR A 662 6.67 -5.41 -15.19
C THR A 662 5.78 -5.81 -14.02
N ARG A 663 5.53 -4.87 -13.11
CA ARG A 663 4.64 -5.05 -11.96
C ARG A 663 3.32 -4.35 -12.25
N GLN A 664 2.24 -5.10 -12.35
CA GLN A 664 0.92 -4.57 -12.62
C GLN A 664 0.30 -3.98 -11.34
N GLY A 665 -0.58 -3.01 -11.49
CA GLY A 665 -1.37 -2.51 -10.36
C GLY A 665 -2.45 -3.53 -9.98
N VAL A 666 -2.67 -3.74 -8.69
CA VAL A 666 -3.71 -4.64 -8.19
C VAL A 666 -4.52 -3.91 -7.11
N HIS A 667 -5.83 -3.83 -7.33
CA HIS A 667 -6.78 -3.43 -6.30
C HIS A 667 -7.49 -4.69 -5.79
N LEU A 668 -7.16 -5.14 -4.58
CA LEU A 668 -7.85 -6.27 -3.93
C LEU A 668 -9.07 -5.77 -3.17
N PHE A 669 -10.20 -6.45 -3.32
CA PHE A 669 -11.37 -6.18 -2.48
C PHE A 669 -11.13 -6.74 -1.07
N LYS A 670 -11.58 -6.01 -0.04
CA LYS A 670 -11.46 -6.42 1.37
C LYS A 670 -11.97 -7.84 1.63
N THR A 671 -13.03 -8.24 0.92
CA THR A 671 -13.54 -9.62 0.95
C THR A 671 -13.77 -10.14 -0.47
N PRO A 672 -13.47 -11.43 -0.74
CA PRO A 672 -13.82 -12.08 -2.00
C PRO A 672 -15.30 -11.90 -2.33
N VAL A 673 -15.56 -11.43 -3.55
CA VAL A 673 -16.91 -11.13 -4.02
C VAL A 673 -17.46 -12.33 -4.75
N LYS A 674 -18.57 -12.89 -4.25
CA LYS A 674 -19.30 -13.93 -4.98
C LYS A 674 -19.94 -13.37 -6.24
N VAL A 675 -19.60 -13.96 -7.38
CA VAL A 675 -20.08 -13.58 -8.71
C VAL A 675 -21.37 -14.32 -9.01
N THR A 676 -22.32 -13.58 -9.55
CA THR A 676 -23.59 -14.08 -10.08
C THR A 676 -23.81 -13.46 -11.46
N SER A 677 -24.83 -13.90 -12.20
CA SER A 677 -25.18 -13.31 -13.50
C SER A 677 -25.54 -11.82 -13.47
N LYS A 678 -25.62 -11.23 -12.27
CA LYS A 678 -26.06 -9.86 -11.98
C LYS A 678 -25.01 -9.05 -11.19
N THR A 679 -23.82 -9.61 -10.97
CA THR A 679 -22.74 -8.91 -10.26
C THR A 679 -21.94 -8.05 -11.24
N SER A 680 -21.66 -6.81 -10.87
CA SER A 680 -20.84 -5.91 -11.68
C SER A 680 -19.88 -5.07 -10.83
N VAL A 681 -18.76 -4.66 -11.42
CA VAL A 681 -17.85 -3.67 -10.86
C VAL A 681 -18.11 -2.34 -11.53
N THR A 682 -18.44 -1.32 -10.74
CA THR A 682 -18.34 0.07 -11.18
C THR A 682 -16.92 0.58 -10.98
N PHE A 683 -16.47 1.41 -11.90
CA PHE A 683 -15.17 2.06 -11.78
C PHE A 683 -15.30 3.56 -12.05
N SER A 684 -14.45 4.34 -11.40
CA SER A 684 -14.19 5.75 -11.70
C SER A 684 -12.68 5.92 -11.80
N ALA A 685 -12.22 6.48 -12.91
CA ALA A 685 -10.83 6.84 -13.13
C ALA A 685 -10.73 8.33 -13.44
N LEU A 686 -9.84 9.02 -12.74
CA LEU A 686 -9.62 10.45 -12.88
C LEU A 686 -8.12 10.72 -13.00
N PHE A 687 -7.70 11.33 -14.09
CA PHE A 687 -6.37 11.92 -14.24
C PHE A 687 -6.46 13.44 -14.11
N ASN A 688 -5.70 14.01 -13.17
CA ASN A 688 -5.62 15.44 -12.97
C ASN A 688 -4.34 16.01 -13.63
N PRO A 689 -4.43 16.80 -14.71
CA PRO A 689 -3.26 17.30 -15.41
C PRO A 689 -2.42 18.29 -14.59
N SER A 690 -2.97 18.93 -13.55
CA SER A 690 -2.22 19.93 -12.77
C SER A 690 -1.14 19.33 -11.87
N ASP A 691 -1.37 18.12 -11.35
CA ASP A 691 -0.50 17.42 -10.41
C ASP A 691 -0.09 16.02 -10.89
N GLY A 692 -0.62 15.57 -12.03
CA GLY A 692 -0.34 14.27 -12.65
C GLY A 692 -0.89 13.08 -11.90
N ASP A 693 -1.76 13.31 -10.91
CA ASP A 693 -2.32 12.25 -10.09
C ASP A 693 -3.36 11.42 -10.84
N VAL A 694 -3.41 10.12 -10.55
CA VAL A 694 -4.39 9.18 -11.11
C VAL A 694 -5.16 8.57 -9.95
N LYS A 695 -6.42 8.98 -9.79
CA LYS A 695 -7.34 8.41 -8.80
C LYS A 695 -8.18 7.32 -9.44
N LEU A 696 -8.18 6.13 -8.82
CA LEU A 696 -8.95 4.97 -9.25
C LEU A 696 -9.84 4.51 -8.10
N THR A 697 -11.12 4.31 -8.39
CA THR A 697 -12.10 3.77 -7.44
C THR A 697 -12.82 2.60 -8.09
N PHE A 698 -12.95 1.50 -7.37
CA PHE A 698 -13.69 0.32 -7.80
C PHE A 698 -14.72 -0.06 -6.73
N ASN A 699 -15.98 -0.17 -7.13
CA ASN A 699 -17.05 -0.57 -6.24
C ASN A 699 -17.80 -1.76 -6.83
N VAL A 700 -18.22 -2.69 -5.99
CA VAL A 700 -19.04 -3.81 -6.44
C VAL A 700 -20.50 -3.48 -6.22
N ILE A 701 -21.25 -3.43 -7.32
CA ILE A 701 -22.71 -3.41 -7.24
C ILE A 701 -23.20 -4.84 -7.16
N LYS A 702 -23.82 -5.16 -6.02
CA LYS A 702 -24.67 -6.32 -5.86
C LYS A 702 -26.10 -5.85 -6.16
N GLU A 703 -26.73 -6.37 -7.20
CA GLU A 703 -28.09 -5.98 -7.63
C GLU A 703 -29.18 -6.28 -6.58
N ASP A 704 -28.83 -6.87 -5.44
CA ASP A 704 -29.70 -7.10 -4.28
C ASP A 704 -29.63 -6.00 -3.21
N SER A 705 -29.05 -4.84 -3.50
CA SER A 705 -28.95 -3.76 -2.51
C SER A 705 -30.32 -3.30 -2.01
N ILE A 706 -30.55 -3.48 -0.71
CA ILE A 706 -31.72 -3.01 0.02
C ILE A 706 -31.27 -1.81 0.85
N CYS A 707 -31.72 -0.63 0.43
CA CYS A 707 -31.31 0.63 1.05
C CYS A 707 -32.35 1.09 2.07
N LEU A 708 -31.92 1.66 3.19
CA LEU A 708 -32.78 2.42 4.08
C LEU A 708 -32.19 3.83 4.26
N CYS A 709 -33.01 4.84 3.94
CA CYS A 709 -32.66 6.25 4.08
C CYS A 709 -33.36 6.87 5.28
N VAL A 710 -32.60 7.55 6.14
CA VAL A 710 -33.11 8.24 7.34
C VAL A 710 -32.71 9.71 7.32
N SER A 711 -33.54 10.53 6.68
CA SER A 711 -33.35 11.99 6.63
C SER A 711 -34.64 12.66 6.18
N ASP A 712 -34.81 13.94 6.53
CA ASP A 712 -35.97 14.70 6.09
C ASP A 712 -35.73 15.36 4.73
N GLY A 713 -36.58 15.10 3.74
CA GLY A 713 -36.58 15.78 2.45
C GLY A 713 -35.36 15.51 1.55
N SER A 714 -34.63 14.43 1.80
CA SER A 714 -33.43 14.08 1.04
C SER A 714 -33.73 13.52 -0.35
N GLN A 715 -32.82 13.79 -1.29
CA GLN A 715 -32.87 13.23 -2.64
C GLN A 715 -32.14 11.89 -2.79
N LEU A 716 -31.38 11.45 -1.77
CA LEU A 716 -30.65 10.19 -1.77
C LEU A 716 -31.50 8.96 -2.16
N PRO A 717 -32.78 8.83 -1.74
CA PRO A 717 -33.60 7.70 -2.16
C PRO A 717 -33.80 7.60 -3.66
N LEU A 718 -33.94 8.74 -4.34
CA LEU A 718 -34.10 8.83 -5.79
C LEU A 718 -32.79 8.45 -6.50
N ILE A 719 -31.67 8.92 -5.96
CA ILE A 719 -30.32 8.61 -6.47
C ILE A 719 -30.04 7.10 -6.35
N ALA A 720 -30.27 6.51 -5.18
CA ALA A 720 -30.06 5.07 -4.97
C ALA A 720 -30.95 4.22 -5.90
N ALA A 721 -32.20 4.62 -6.11
CA ALA A 721 -33.08 3.96 -7.07
C ALA A 721 -32.57 4.09 -8.52
N ALA A 722 -32.09 5.27 -8.93
CA ALA A 722 -31.50 5.48 -10.25
C ALA A 722 -30.20 4.68 -10.46
N LEU A 723 -29.44 4.43 -9.39
CA LEU A 723 -28.23 3.60 -9.39
C LEU A 723 -28.53 2.08 -9.31
N GLY A 724 -29.80 1.68 -9.36
CA GLY A 724 -30.19 0.28 -9.49
C GLY A 724 -30.41 -0.46 -8.17
N ALA A 725 -30.67 0.24 -7.06
CA ALA A 725 -31.08 -0.42 -5.81
C ALA A 725 -32.36 -1.26 -6.03
N LYS A 726 -32.36 -2.51 -5.51
CA LYS A 726 -33.51 -3.43 -5.60
C LYS A 726 -34.74 -2.88 -4.89
N LYS A 727 -34.51 -2.28 -3.71
CA LYS A 727 -35.52 -1.64 -2.91
C LYS A 727 -34.90 -0.52 -2.09
N VAL A 728 -35.61 0.60 -1.97
CA VAL A 728 -35.21 1.73 -1.14
C VAL A 728 -36.34 2.05 -0.18
N TYR A 729 -36.07 1.94 1.11
CA TYR A 729 -36.96 2.35 2.17
C TYR A 729 -36.58 3.76 2.64
N VAL A 730 -37.55 4.58 2.96
CA VAL A 730 -37.34 5.96 3.41
C VAL A 730 -38.16 6.21 4.66
N THR A 731 -37.54 6.75 5.69
CA THR A 731 -38.21 7.24 6.88
C THR A 731 -37.94 8.73 7.06
N GLU A 732 -38.99 9.45 7.39
CA GLU A 732 -39.05 10.91 7.39
C GLU A 732 -39.85 11.32 8.63
N THR A 733 -39.25 12.19 9.44
CA THR A 733 -39.82 12.62 10.72
C THR A 733 -40.93 13.66 10.54
N SER A 734 -40.85 14.46 9.46
CA SER A 734 -41.82 15.51 9.15
C SER A 734 -42.95 15.01 8.22
N PRO A 735 -44.24 15.21 8.59
CA PRO A 735 -45.37 14.90 7.69
C PRO A 735 -45.34 15.68 6.37
N ALA A 736 -44.79 16.90 6.38
CA ALA A 736 -44.66 17.72 5.18
C ALA A 736 -43.61 17.12 4.23
N SER A 737 -42.45 16.75 4.75
CA SER A 737 -41.39 16.10 3.98
C SER A 737 -41.83 14.74 3.44
N ARG A 738 -42.56 13.95 4.23
CA ARG A 738 -43.20 12.69 3.75
C ARG A 738 -44.10 12.90 2.54
N THR A 739 -44.90 13.96 2.55
CA THR A 739 -45.81 14.27 1.44
C THR A 739 -44.99 14.64 0.20
N LEU A 740 -43.99 15.50 0.36
CA LEU A 740 -43.10 15.92 -0.72
C LEU A 740 -42.34 14.73 -1.34
N SER A 741 -41.78 13.85 -0.50
CA SER A 741 -41.05 12.66 -0.96
C SER A 741 -41.97 11.70 -1.71
N ARG A 742 -43.24 11.54 -1.30
CA ARG A 742 -44.23 10.74 -2.05
C ARG A 742 -44.51 11.34 -3.42
N ASP A 743 -44.66 12.66 -3.50
CA ASP A 743 -44.88 13.34 -4.77
C ASP A 743 -43.67 13.22 -5.70
N TYR A 744 -42.44 13.29 -5.19
CA TYR A 744 -41.22 13.06 -5.97
C TYR A 744 -41.12 11.63 -6.49
N VAL A 745 -41.34 10.63 -5.63
CA VAL A 745 -41.30 9.21 -6.02
C VAL A 745 -42.32 8.94 -7.13
N LYS A 746 -43.54 9.42 -6.96
CA LYS A 746 -44.62 9.24 -7.95
C LYS A 746 -44.33 9.97 -9.26
N SER A 747 -43.84 11.21 -9.19
CA SER A 747 -43.52 12.00 -10.39
C SER A 747 -42.40 11.39 -11.24
N ASN A 748 -41.53 10.57 -10.62
CA ASN A 748 -40.44 9.88 -11.29
C ASN A 748 -40.74 8.39 -11.57
N ASN A 749 -41.97 7.92 -11.34
CA ASN A 749 -42.39 6.52 -11.52
C ASN A 749 -41.56 5.51 -10.70
N LEU A 750 -41.13 5.89 -9.49
CA LEU A 750 -40.27 5.07 -8.64
C LEU A 750 -41.02 4.26 -7.58
N ASP A 751 -42.36 4.24 -7.61
CA ASP A 751 -43.20 3.57 -6.58
C ASP A 751 -42.93 2.06 -6.43
N SER A 752 -42.41 1.42 -7.48
CA SER A 752 -42.02 0.00 -7.44
C SER A 752 -40.75 -0.23 -6.60
N VAL A 753 -39.83 0.73 -6.58
CA VAL A 753 -38.50 0.63 -5.97
C VAL A 753 -38.45 1.35 -4.62
N VAL A 754 -38.98 2.57 -4.53
CA VAL A 754 -38.92 3.41 -3.34
C VAL A 754 -40.20 3.26 -2.51
N THR A 755 -40.06 3.05 -1.20
CA THR A 755 -41.18 2.91 -0.27
C THR A 755 -40.97 3.82 0.93
N ILE A 756 -41.89 4.78 1.09
CA ILE A 756 -41.86 5.75 2.20
C ILE A 756 -42.66 5.18 3.36
N LEU A 757 -41.95 4.90 4.46
CA LEU A 757 -42.50 4.35 5.69
C LEU A 757 -43.10 5.47 6.56
N ASP A 758 -44.28 5.23 7.11
CA ASP A 758 -44.96 6.14 8.05
C ASP A 758 -44.63 5.74 9.50
N LYS A 759 -43.33 5.60 9.79
CA LYS A 759 -42.82 5.09 11.06
C LYS A 759 -41.53 5.82 11.41
N SER A 760 -41.25 5.96 12.70
CA SER A 760 -39.93 6.38 13.15
C SER A 760 -38.94 5.22 12.99
N PRO A 761 -37.61 5.49 12.88
CA PRO A 761 -36.60 4.44 12.79
C PRO A 761 -36.71 3.36 13.87
N GLY A 762 -37.08 3.73 15.10
CA GLY A 762 -37.23 2.78 16.22
C GLY A 762 -38.44 1.86 16.14
N ASP A 763 -39.42 2.16 15.27
CA ASP A 763 -40.66 1.39 15.12
C ASP A 763 -40.65 0.50 13.86
N ILE A 764 -39.57 0.53 13.08
CA ILE A 764 -39.44 -0.27 11.85
C ILE A 764 -39.23 -1.73 12.26
N THR A 765 -39.98 -2.62 11.61
CA THR A 765 -39.89 -4.06 11.81
C THR A 765 -39.48 -4.76 10.52
N GLN A 766 -39.08 -6.03 10.61
CA GLN A 766 -38.74 -6.84 9.44
C GLN A 766 -39.94 -7.02 8.48
N GLU A 767 -41.18 -6.96 8.99
CA GLU A 767 -42.39 -7.01 8.16
C GLU A 767 -42.54 -5.75 7.30
N ASP A 768 -42.21 -4.57 7.84
CA ASP A 768 -42.24 -3.30 7.08
C ASP A 768 -41.23 -3.31 5.92
N LEU A 769 -40.14 -4.06 6.07
CA LEU A 769 -39.13 -4.29 5.05
C LEU A 769 -39.47 -5.48 4.13
N GLY A 770 -40.67 -6.06 4.23
CA GLY A 770 -41.10 -7.19 3.40
C GLY A 770 -40.21 -8.42 3.56
N GLY A 771 -39.58 -8.62 4.72
CA GLY A 771 -38.63 -9.70 4.98
C GLY A 771 -37.19 -9.43 4.56
N ASN A 772 -36.90 -8.30 3.89
CA ASN A 772 -35.57 -7.95 3.45
C ASN A 772 -34.68 -7.49 4.61
N LYS A 773 -33.37 -7.73 4.50
CA LYS A 773 -32.34 -7.13 5.35
C LYS A 773 -31.66 -5.97 4.63
N ILE A 774 -31.34 -4.92 5.37
CA ILE A 774 -30.72 -3.70 4.84
C ILE A 774 -29.23 -3.97 4.56
N THR A 775 -28.77 -3.60 3.37
CA THR A 775 -27.37 -3.71 2.93
C THR A 775 -26.69 -2.34 2.81
N LEU A 776 -27.46 -1.26 2.69
CA LEU A 776 -26.98 0.12 2.70
C LEU A 776 -27.87 0.97 3.60
N PHE A 777 -27.29 1.53 4.67
CA PHE A 777 -27.96 2.48 5.56
C PHE A 777 -27.40 3.87 5.30
N MET A 778 -28.24 4.79 4.84
CA MET A 778 -27.78 6.09 4.33
C MET A 778 -28.57 7.27 4.88
N ALA A 779 -27.93 8.43 4.99
CA ALA A 779 -28.59 9.69 5.27
C ALA A 779 -27.84 10.87 4.66
N GLU A 780 -28.62 11.88 4.31
CA GLU A 780 -28.14 13.25 4.17
C GLU A 780 -28.48 13.90 5.51
N PRO A 781 -27.51 14.09 6.44
CA PRO A 781 -27.82 14.37 7.85
C PRO A 781 -28.48 15.73 8.03
N TYR A 782 -29.79 15.77 7.82
CA TYR A 782 -30.67 16.92 7.95
C TYR A 782 -32.03 16.44 8.48
N PHE A 783 -32.45 17.04 9.59
CA PHE A 783 -33.76 16.82 10.20
C PHE A 783 -34.41 18.17 10.48
N TYR A 784 -35.72 18.27 10.29
CA TYR A 784 -36.45 19.55 10.36
C TYR A 784 -36.39 20.20 11.75
N SER A 785 -36.21 19.38 12.81
CA SER A 785 -36.07 19.82 14.20
C SER A 785 -34.64 20.24 14.57
N SER A 786 -33.64 20.03 13.70
CA SER A 786 -32.24 20.34 14.01
C SER A 786 -31.94 21.82 13.93
N LEU A 787 -31.60 22.42 15.08
CA LEU A 787 -31.09 23.78 15.14
C LEU A 787 -29.58 23.90 14.87
N LEU A 788 -28.79 22.95 15.36
CA LEU A 788 -27.33 22.89 15.20
C LEU A 788 -26.94 21.61 14.46
N HIS A 789 -25.83 21.65 13.73
CA HIS A 789 -25.49 20.57 12.79
C HIS A 789 -25.19 19.22 13.42
N TRP A 790 -24.72 19.18 14.68
CA TRP A 790 -24.51 17.93 15.40
C TRP A 790 -25.81 17.33 15.95
N HIS A 791 -26.94 18.05 15.95
CA HIS A 791 -28.24 17.42 16.22
C HIS A 791 -28.60 16.37 15.16
N ASN A 792 -28.00 16.45 13.98
CA ASN A 792 -28.17 15.46 12.92
C ASN A 792 -27.48 14.13 13.20
N LEU A 793 -26.73 14.00 14.31
CA LEU A 793 -26.27 12.72 14.85
C LEU A 793 -27.43 11.78 15.23
N TYR A 794 -28.68 12.26 15.22
CA TYR A 794 -29.87 11.41 15.31
C TYR A 794 -29.87 10.24 14.30
N PHE A 795 -29.29 10.41 13.11
CA PHE A 795 -29.07 9.32 12.15
C PHE A 795 -28.27 8.17 12.78
N TRP A 796 -27.22 8.48 13.53
CA TRP A 796 -26.35 7.50 14.18
C TRP A 796 -27.09 6.71 15.28
N TYR A 797 -27.99 7.36 16.01
CA TYR A 797 -28.86 6.69 16.98
C TYR A 797 -29.89 5.79 16.29
N SER A 798 -30.43 6.23 15.17
CA SER A 798 -31.38 5.45 14.38
C SER A 798 -30.78 4.12 13.97
N TRP A 799 -29.48 4.08 13.66
CA TRP A 799 -28.78 2.83 13.40
C TRP A 799 -28.83 1.84 14.57
N SER A 800 -28.66 2.30 15.80
CA SER A 800 -28.66 1.41 16.98
C SER A 800 -29.99 0.65 17.15
N HIS A 801 -31.10 1.26 16.73
CA HIS A 801 -32.42 0.63 16.77
C HIS A 801 -32.69 -0.33 15.60
N LEU A 802 -31.91 -0.22 14.53
CA LEU A 802 -32.12 -0.92 13.27
C LEU A 802 -31.10 -2.04 13.02
N SER A 803 -30.13 -2.22 13.93
CA SER A 803 -29.02 -3.17 13.79
C SER A 803 -29.48 -4.59 13.44
N ASP A 804 -30.53 -5.09 14.11
CA ASP A 804 -31.08 -6.44 13.87
C ASP A 804 -31.71 -6.62 12.47
N LEU A 805 -32.07 -5.51 11.82
CA LEU A 805 -32.66 -5.49 10.46
C LEU A 805 -31.60 -5.37 9.36
N MET A 806 -30.33 -5.24 9.72
CA MET A 806 -29.21 -5.10 8.80
C MET A 806 -28.52 -6.46 8.56
N VAL A 807 -27.75 -6.53 7.47
CA VAL A 807 -26.76 -7.61 7.27
C VAL A 807 -25.47 -7.27 8.00
N ASP A 808 -24.69 -8.28 8.37
CA ASP A 808 -23.43 -8.07 9.11
C ASP A 808 -22.39 -7.23 8.34
N SER A 809 -22.53 -7.16 7.01
CA SER A 809 -21.68 -6.38 6.08
C SER A 809 -22.37 -5.10 5.57
N VAL A 810 -23.27 -4.51 6.35
CA VAL A 810 -24.01 -3.30 5.94
C VAL A 810 -23.05 -2.14 5.70
N THR A 811 -23.26 -1.41 4.60
CA THR A 811 -22.56 -0.15 4.33
C THR A 811 -23.28 1.00 5.03
N ILE A 812 -22.56 1.85 5.76
CA ILE A 812 -23.11 3.04 6.45
C ILE A 812 -22.63 4.31 5.75
N LEU A 813 -23.55 5.24 5.46
CA LEU A 813 -23.27 6.51 4.80
C LEU A 813 -24.02 7.68 5.47
N PRO A 814 -23.36 8.70 6.02
CA PRO A 814 -21.90 8.88 6.13
C PRO A 814 -21.24 7.88 7.08
N ARG A 815 -19.95 7.59 6.85
CA ARG A 815 -19.15 6.67 7.68
C ARG A 815 -18.46 7.36 8.86
N ARG A 816 -18.21 8.67 8.74
CA ARG A 816 -17.56 9.47 9.79
C ARG A 816 -18.17 10.86 9.87
N ALA A 817 -18.25 11.39 11.08
CA ALA A 817 -18.66 12.76 11.35
C ALA A 817 -17.59 13.48 12.19
N ILE A 818 -17.13 14.63 11.72
CA ILE A 818 -16.09 15.43 12.35
C ILE A 818 -16.66 16.80 12.71
N LEU A 819 -16.64 17.13 14.00
CA LEU A 819 -17.01 18.44 14.48
C LEU A 819 -15.77 19.34 14.47
N LYS A 820 -15.80 20.39 13.67
CA LYS A 820 -14.68 21.33 13.47
C LYS A 820 -15.00 22.70 14.05
N ALA A 821 -13.96 23.44 14.40
CA ALA A 821 -14.07 24.81 14.86
C ALA A 821 -12.93 25.70 14.38
N VAL A 822 -13.16 27.01 14.37
CA VAL A 822 -12.16 28.05 14.10
C VAL A 822 -12.46 29.29 14.93
N ALA A 823 -11.45 29.86 15.58
CA ALA A 823 -11.56 31.15 16.26
C ALA A 823 -11.69 32.27 15.21
N MET A 824 -12.57 33.24 15.48
CA MET A 824 -13.01 34.24 14.50
C MET A 824 -13.02 35.66 15.06
N GLU A 825 -12.64 36.59 14.19
CA GLU A 825 -12.94 38.02 14.31
C GLU A 825 -14.10 38.33 13.37
N PHE A 826 -15.31 38.47 13.92
CA PHE A 826 -16.47 38.89 13.14
C PHE A 826 -16.48 40.40 12.89
N ASP A 827 -16.92 40.84 11.71
CA ASP A 827 -17.05 42.28 11.39
C ASP A 827 -18.14 42.93 12.26
N ASN A 828 -19.29 42.26 12.42
CA ASN A 828 -20.47 42.81 13.10
C ASN A 828 -21.20 41.83 14.04
N LEU A 829 -21.07 40.51 13.87
CA LEU A 829 -21.85 39.53 14.63
C LEU A 829 -21.68 39.67 16.15
N TRP A 830 -20.47 39.95 16.60
CA TRP A 830 -20.15 40.11 18.03
C TRP A 830 -20.93 41.24 18.72
N LYS A 831 -21.38 42.25 17.96
CA LYS A 831 -22.11 43.40 18.49
C LYS A 831 -23.47 43.03 19.08
N ILE A 832 -24.04 41.89 18.71
CA ILE A 832 -25.33 41.42 19.26
C ILE A 832 -25.20 40.99 20.73
N ARG A 833 -23.99 40.66 21.18
CA ARG A 833 -23.67 40.23 22.55
C ARG A 833 -22.75 41.19 23.31
N ALA A 834 -22.27 42.25 22.65
CA ALA A 834 -21.33 43.19 23.26
C ALA A 834 -22.01 44.05 24.34
N PRO A 835 -21.34 44.32 25.48
CA PRO A 835 -21.86 45.27 26.45
C PRO A 835 -21.94 46.67 25.84
N VAL A 836 -23.01 47.39 26.16
CA VAL A 836 -23.27 48.74 25.66
C VAL A 836 -22.37 49.77 26.36
N GLY A 837 -22.07 49.56 27.64
CA GLY A 837 -21.19 50.42 28.42
C GLY A 837 -21.71 51.85 28.52
N ASN A 838 -20.93 52.82 28.04
CA ASN A 838 -21.34 54.22 27.98
C ASN A 838 -21.82 54.57 26.55
N CYS A 839 -23.06 55.02 26.43
CA CYS A 839 -23.63 55.47 25.17
C CYS A 839 -23.96 56.96 25.27
N GLU A 840 -23.32 57.80 24.45
CA GLU A 840 -23.56 59.27 24.40
C GLU A 840 -23.49 59.97 25.77
N GLY A 841 -22.61 59.51 26.67
CA GLY A 841 -22.43 60.07 28.01
C GLY A 841 -23.29 59.42 29.09
N PHE A 842 -24.21 58.51 28.73
CA PHE A 842 -25.04 57.77 29.67
C PHE A 842 -24.42 56.41 30.01
N ASP A 843 -24.23 56.14 31.30
CA ASP A 843 -23.78 54.83 31.80
C ASP A 843 -24.93 53.82 31.79
N LEU A 844 -24.84 52.81 30.91
CA LEU A 844 -25.79 51.72 30.77
C LEU A 844 -25.30 50.42 31.42
N GLY A 845 -24.31 50.45 32.30
CA GLY A 845 -23.76 49.26 32.95
C GLY A 845 -24.79 48.43 33.73
N GLN A 846 -25.88 49.03 34.24
CA GLN A 846 -26.99 48.28 34.85
C GLN A 846 -27.82 47.48 33.83
N PHE A 847 -27.96 47.99 32.61
CA PHE A 847 -28.62 47.27 31.51
C PHE A 847 -27.75 46.08 31.08
N ASP A 848 -26.43 46.29 30.94
CA ASP A 848 -25.49 45.20 30.61
C ASP A 848 -25.55 44.07 31.66
N GLN A 849 -25.57 44.40 32.95
CA GLN A 849 -25.72 43.41 34.04
C GLN A 849 -27.06 42.67 34.01
N LEU A 850 -28.14 43.35 33.61
CA LEU A 850 -29.47 42.74 33.49
C LEU A 850 -29.50 41.75 32.31
N ILE A 851 -28.99 42.15 31.16
CA ILE A 851 -28.92 41.31 29.96
C ILE A 851 -27.99 40.13 30.21
N GLU A 852 -26.82 40.33 30.82
CA GLU A 852 -25.89 39.26 31.15
C GLU A 852 -26.54 38.19 32.03
N LYS A 853 -27.24 38.60 33.11
CA LYS A 853 -27.97 37.66 33.97
C LYS A 853 -29.10 36.93 33.26
N ALA A 854 -29.76 37.57 32.30
CA ALA A 854 -30.80 36.91 31.51
C ALA A 854 -30.19 35.84 30.58
N CYS A 855 -29.11 36.20 29.87
CA CYS A 855 -28.42 35.31 28.93
C CYS A 855 -27.79 34.11 29.65
N ASP A 856 -27.17 34.30 30.82
CA ASP A 856 -26.59 33.22 31.63
C ASP A 856 -27.66 32.19 32.10
N ILE A 857 -28.96 32.53 32.05
CA ILE A 857 -30.07 31.65 32.44
C ILE A 857 -30.76 31.00 31.22
N SER A 858 -30.92 31.74 30.11
CA SER A 858 -31.76 31.33 28.98
C SER A 858 -31.03 30.80 27.76
N ASP A 859 -29.74 31.13 27.59
CA ASP A 859 -29.08 30.97 26.30
C ASP A 859 -28.10 29.78 26.33
N ASP A 860 -28.11 29.02 25.25
CA ASP A 860 -27.15 27.95 25.02
C ASP A 860 -25.75 28.54 24.77
N SER A 861 -24.70 27.80 25.13
CA SER A 861 -23.32 28.25 24.93
C SER A 861 -22.94 28.41 23.45
N VAL A 862 -23.72 27.82 22.53
CA VAL A 862 -23.48 27.90 21.08
C VAL A 862 -24.79 28.16 20.36
N GLU A 863 -24.79 29.13 19.45
CA GLU A 863 -25.98 29.56 18.72
C GLU A 863 -25.86 29.32 17.21
N PRO A 864 -26.94 28.95 16.52
CA PRO A 864 -26.93 28.81 15.07
C PRO A 864 -27.00 30.18 14.38
N GLN A 865 -25.98 30.52 13.60
CA GLN A 865 -25.88 31.79 12.87
C GLN A 865 -25.59 31.56 11.38
N PRO A 866 -26.22 32.33 10.46
CA PRO A 866 -25.91 32.28 9.04
C PRO A 866 -24.62 33.08 8.78
N LEU A 867 -23.44 32.46 8.95
CA LEU A 867 -22.17 33.20 8.92
C LEU A 867 -21.85 33.83 7.55
N TRP A 868 -22.52 33.39 6.47
CA TRP A 868 -22.43 34.05 5.18
C TRP A 868 -23.01 35.49 5.18
N GLU A 869 -23.95 35.81 6.08
CA GLU A 869 -24.47 37.17 6.30
C GLU A 869 -23.55 38.02 7.18
N TYR A 870 -22.67 37.36 7.94
CA TYR A 870 -21.79 37.99 8.93
C TYR A 870 -20.31 37.66 8.64
N PRO A 871 -19.68 38.38 7.70
CA PRO A 871 -18.29 38.14 7.35
C PRO A 871 -17.37 38.24 8.57
N GLY A 872 -16.33 37.42 8.55
CA GLY A 872 -15.31 37.44 9.59
C GLY A 872 -14.00 36.87 9.09
N THR A 873 -12.93 37.23 9.79
CA THR A 873 -11.57 36.79 9.54
C THR A 873 -11.23 35.66 10.50
N ALA A 874 -10.65 34.57 9.99
CA ALA A 874 -10.16 33.50 10.84
C ALA A 874 -8.97 34.00 11.67
N VAL A 875 -8.96 33.70 12.96
CA VAL A 875 -7.91 34.07 13.92
C VAL A 875 -7.13 32.84 14.40
N SER A 876 -7.41 31.69 13.80
CA SER A 876 -6.72 30.42 14.04
C SER A 876 -6.83 29.54 12.80
N THR A 877 -6.03 28.49 12.73
CA THR A 877 -6.30 27.38 11.81
C THR A 877 -7.50 26.58 12.33
N PRO A 878 -8.32 25.97 11.45
CA PRO A 878 -9.34 25.02 11.87
C PRO A 878 -8.79 23.95 12.80
N PHE A 879 -9.56 23.56 13.82
CA PHE A 879 -9.22 22.50 14.75
C PHE A 879 -10.40 21.55 14.95
N THR A 880 -10.10 20.29 15.24
CA THR A 880 -11.11 19.25 15.48
C THR A 880 -11.57 19.29 16.93
N LEU A 881 -12.88 19.40 17.13
CA LEU A 881 -13.53 19.25 18.44
C LEU A 881 -13.83 17.79 18.72
N LEU A 882 -14.48 17.08 17.80
CA LEU A 882 -14.83 15.66 17.96
C LEU A 882 -14.69 14.94 16.62
N GLU A 883 -14.34 13.66 16.68
CA GLU A 883 -14.33 12.74 15.53
C GLU A 883 -15.14 11.50 15.93
N LEU A 884 -16.17 11.18 15.14
CA LEU A 884 -17.18 10.19 15.46
C LEU A 884 -17.22 9.14 14.34
N ASP A 885 -16.89 7.90 14.67
CA ASP A 885 -17.00 6.75 13.77
C ASP A 885 -18.46 6.30 13.70
N MET A 886 -19.10 6.60 12.58
CA MET A 886 -20.50 6.27 12.34
C MET A 886 -20.68 4.86 11.80
N THR A 887 -19.61 4.05 11.72
CA THR A 887 -19.61 2.62 11.37
C THR A 887 -19.54 1.68 12.57
N THR A 888 -19.65 2.22 13.80
CA THR A 888 -20.01 1.48 15.03
C THR A 888 -21.32 2.01 15.65
N PRO A 889 -22.33 1.19 16.00
CA PRO A 889 -23.61 1.73 16.47
C PRO A 889 -23.44 2.32 17.86
N VAL A 890 -24.11 3.43 18.15
CA VAL A 890 -23.98 4.16 19.42
C VAL A 890 -24.19 3.24 20.64
N SER A 891 -25.09 2.26 20.55
CA SER A 891 -25.34 1.28 21.62
C SER A 891 -24.12 0.42 22.01
N GLN A 892 -23.11 0.31 21.15
CA GLN A 892 -21.86 -0.41 21.43
C GLN A 892 -20.78 0.50 22.04
N ILE A 893 -21.00 1.81 22.09
CA ILE A 893 -20.04 2.77 22.63
C ILE A 893 -20.27 2.91 24.13
N THR A 894 -19.40 2.28 24.91
CA THR A 894 -19.51 2.22 26.38
C THR A 894 -18.75 3.33 27.11
N HIS A 895 -18.08 4.23 26.39
CA HIS A 895 -17.25 5.30 26.95
C HIS A 895 -17.62 6.68 26.39
N LEU A 896 -17.30 7.73 27.14
CA LEU A 896 -17.47 9.11 26.69
C LEU A 896 -16.42 9.46 25.63
N ILE A 897 -16.86 10.06 24.52
CA ILE A 897 -15.95 10.58 23.49
C ILE A 897 -15.64 12.02 23.88
N ARG A 898 -14.36 12.31 24.17
CA ARG A 898 -13.93 13.64 24.60
C ARG A 898 -12.65 14.08 23.92
N ASN A 899 -12.52 15.38 23.74
CA ASN A 899 -11.31 16.01 23.28
C ASN A 899 -11.10 17.33 24.00
N GLU A 900 -9.86 17.62 24.38
CA GLU A 900 -9.48 18.86 25.03
C GLU A 900 -8.20 19.37 24.39
N GLY A 901 -8.09 20.67 24.20
CA GLY A 901 -6.95 21.23 23.50
C GLY A 901 -6.81 22.73 23.66
N THR A 902 -5.69 23.25 23.14
CA THR A 902 -5.36 24.68 23.19
C THR A 902 -4.88 25.11 21.81
N ILE A 903 -5.48 26.17 21.27
CA ILE A 903 -5.21 26.68 19.93
C ILE A 903 -4.71 28.11 20.04
N ALA A 904 -3.52 28.37 19.49
CA ALA A 904 -2.94 29.71 19.46
C ALA A 904 -3.74 30.64 18.51
N LEU A 905 -3.91 31.89 18.94
CA LEU A 905 -4.58 32.92 18.15
C LEU A 905 -3.56 33.77 17.38
N GLN A 906 -3.81 34.01 16.10
CA GLN A 906 -2.96 34.77 15.20
C GLN A 906 -3.73 35.33 14.00
N GLY A 907 -3.14 36.25 13.24
CA GLY A 907 -3.73 36.77 12.00
C GLY A 907 -4.73 37.92 12.17
N SER A 908 -5.15 38.25 13.39
CA SER A 908 -5.88 39.47 13.73
C SER A 908 -5.51 39.98 15.14
N ASP A 909 -5.79 41.26 15.41
CA ASP A 909 -5.58 41.92 16.71
C ASP A 909 -6.67 41.58 17.75
N THR A 910 -7.83 41.07 17.31
CA THR A 910 -8.99 40.79 18.18
C THR A 910 -9.61 39.45 17.85
N CYS A 911 -10.12 38.75 18.85
CA CYS A 911 -10.91 37.52 18.70
C CYS A 911 -12.27 37.71 19.37
N HIS A 912 -13.33 37.44 18.63
CA HIS A 912 -14.71 37.64 19.08
C HIS A 912 -15.39 36.35 19.54
N GLY A 913 -14.95 35.20 19.04
CA GLY A 913 -15.60 33.92 19.33
C GLY A 913 -15.04 32.78 18.52
N VAL A 914 -15.76 31.66 18.52
CA VAL A 914 -15.44 30.43 17.79
C VAL A 914 -16.62 30.05 16.91
N ALA A 915 -16.37 29.84 15.61
CA ALA A 915 -17.33 29.27 14.67
C ALA A 915 -17.15 27.76 14.55
N ILE A 916 -18.24 27.02 14.42
CA ILE A 916 -18.31 25.55 14.56
C ILE A 916 -19.15 24.96 13.43
N TRP A 917 -18.68 23.88 12.80
CA TRP A 917 -19.37 23.19 11.71
C TRP A 917 -19.12 21.68 11.73
N MET A 918 -19.85 20.93 10.89
CA MET A 918 -19.68 19.50 10.70
C MET A 918 -19.07 19.19 9.34
N GLU A 919 -18.20 18.19 9.30
CA GLU A 919 -17.73 17.50 8.11
C GLU A 919 -18.20 16.05 8.19
N TYR A 920 -18.91 15.58 7.16
CA TYR A 920 -19.39 14.20 7.06
C TYR A 920 -18.66 13.49 5.93
N ASP A 921 -17.88 12.48 6.26
CA ASP A 921 -17.16 11.70 5.25
C ASP A 921 -18.05 10.60 4.72
N LEU A 922 -18.19 10.58 3.40
CA LEU A 922 -18.94 9.59 2.65
C LEU A 922 -18.05 8.38 2.35
N ASP A 923 -16.80 8.64 1.95
CA ASP A 923 -15.75 7.65 1.73
C ASP A 923 -14.37 8.30 2.03
N ASP A 924 -13.27 7.77 1.48
CA ASP A 924 -11.91 8.29 1.68
C ASP A 924 -11.65 9.62 0.95
N ASP A 925 -12.41 9.91 -0.11
CA ASP A 925 -12.18 11.03 -1.02
C ASP A 925 -13.27 12.11 -0.96
N HIS A 926 -14.45 11.79 -0.42
CA HIS A 926 -15.63 12.66 -0.46
C HIS A 926 -16.11 13.05 0.95
N THR A 927 -16.09 14.35 1.22
CA THR A 927 -16.58 14.95 2.46
C THR A 927 -17.66 16.01 2.16
N VAL A 928 -18.76 15.96 2.89
CA VAL A 928 -19.79 16.99 2.90
C VAL A 928 -19.53 17.94 4.07
N CYS A 929 -19.20 19.20 3.78
CA CYS A 929 -18.91 20.22 4.78
C CYS A 929 -20.10 21.18 4.95
N THR A 930 -20.56 21.39 6.20
CA THR A 930 -21.62 22.36 6.54
C THR A 930 -21.08 23.75 6.88
N GLY A 931 -19.81 24.02 6.56
CA GLY A 931 -19.07 25.17 7.02
C GLY A 931 -18.43 25.97 5.88
N PRO A 932 -17.11 26.20 5.90
CA PRO A 932 -16.41 26.97 4.86
C PRO A 932 -16.51 26.33 3.45
N ARG A 933 -16.59 27.16 2.40
CA ARG A 933 -16.66 26.74 0.99
C ARG A 933 -15.38 27.01 0.22
N GLY A 934 -14.83 25.95 -0.40
CA GLY A 934 -13.87 25.99 -1.51
C GLY A 934 -12.45 26.49 -1.21
N GLN A 935 -12.26 27.38 -0.22
CA GLN A 935 -10.97 27.94 0.16
C GLN A 935 -10.47 27.34 1.48
N GLN A 936 -9.18 27.04 1.56
CA GLN A 936 -8.54 26.63 2.80
C GLN A 936 -8.61 27.77 3.83
N VAL A 937 -9.20 27.49 5.00
CA VAL A 937 -9.31 28.47 6.08
C VAL A 937 -7.95 28.65 6.74
N GLN A 938 -7.47 29.89 6.74
CA GLN A 938 -6.17 30.26 7.32
C GLN A 938 -6.29 31.54 8.16
N PRO A 939 -5.49 31.67 9.23
CA PRO A 939 -5.48 32.90 10.04
C PRO A 939 -5.20 34.15 9.21
N GLY A 940 -5.92 35.23 9.47
CA GLY A 940 -5.83 36.50 8.75
C GLY A 940 -6.60 36.56 7.43
N VAL A 941 -7.29 35.47 7.05
CA VAL A 941 -8.10 35.39 5.83
C VAL A 941 -9.59 35.41 6.17
N LYS A 942 -10.38 36.16 5.39
CA LYS A 942 -11.84 36.13 5.50
C LYS A 942 -12.38 34.76 5.09
N VAL A 943 -13.25 34.20 5.91
CA VAL A 943 -13.83 32.88 5.66
C VAL A 943 -15.07 33.02 4.78
N ASN A 944 -15.10 32.26 3.67
CA ASN A 944 -16.27 32.14 2.82
C ASN A 944 -17.16 31.01 3.34
N TRP A 945 -18.29 31.35 3.97
CA TRP A 945 -19.20 30.39 4.60
C TRP A 945 -20.27 29.89 3.63
N ASP A 946 -20.80 28.70 3.90
CA ASP A 946 -21.91 28.13 3.14
C ASP A 946 -23.20 28.95 3.27
N TYR A 947 -23.90 29.13 2.14
CA TYR A 947 -25.11 29.96 2.06
C TYR A 947 -26.37 29.23 2.54
N TYR A 948 -26.33 27.89 2.56
CA TYR A 948 -27.50 27.04 2.76
C TYR A 948 -27.58 26.48 4.18
N THR A 949 -26.56 26.72 5.00
CA THR A 949 -26.44 26.16 6.35
C THR A 949 -26.12 27.25 7.38
N ARG A 950 -26.53 27.02 8.64
CA ARG A 950 -26.25 27.90 9.79
C ARG A 950 -25.20 27.27 10.68
N GLN A 951 -24.09 27.95 10.90
CA GLN A 951 -22.98 27.43 11.69
C GLN A 951 -23.20 27.72 13.17
N GLY A 952 -22.65 26.87 14.04
CA GLY A 952 -22.63 27.14 15.47
C GLY A 952 -21.64 28.25 15.80
N VAL A 953 -22.02 29.19 16.64
CA VAL A 953 -21.14 30.28 17.09
C VAL A 953 -21.15 30.38 18.60
N HIS A 954 -19.96 30.32 19.19
CA HIS A 954 -19.72 30.69 20.58
C HIS A 954 -19.09 32.07 20.61
N LEU A 955 -19.79 33.08 21.14
CA LEU A 955 -19.23 34.43 21.30
C LEU A 955 -18.63 34.60 22.70
N PHE A 956 -17.44 35.18 22.78
CA PHE A 956 -16.86 35.56 24.07
C PHE A 956 -17.57 36.79 24.64
N LYS A 957 -17.74 36.82 25.97
CA LYS A 957 -18.42 37.93 26.67
C LYS A 957 -17.80 39.31 26.37
N THR A 958 -16.48 39.36 26.20
CA THR A 958 -15.76 40.55 25.76
C THR A 958 -14.79 40.20 24.62
N PRO A 959 -14.65 41.06 23.59
CA PRO A 959 -13.64 40.88 22.56
C PRO A 959 -12.24 40.71 23.17
N VAL A 960 -11.57 39.62 22.82
CA VAL A 960 -10.25 39.29 23.39
C VAL A 960 -9.16 39.89 22.52
N LYS A 961 -8.28 40.69 23.13
CA LYS A 961 -7.11 41.21 22.42
C LYS A 961 -6.08 40.09 22.18
N VAL A 962 -5.72 39.89 20.92
CA VAL A 962 -4.78 38.86 20.50
C VAL A 962 -3.34 39.35 20.70
N THR A 963 -2.54 38.55 21.38
CA THR A 963 -1.10 38.74 21.56
C THR A 963 -0.40 37.43 21.19
N PRO A 964 0.93 37.41 21.01
CA PRO A 964 1.67 36.18 20.70
C PRO A 964 1.53 35.04 21.73
N ARG A 965 0.93 35.30 22.90
CA ARG A 965 0.67 34.30 23.96
C ARG A 965 -0.82 33.97 24.14
N THR A 966 -1.72 34.57 23.36
CA THR A 966 -3.16 34.36 23.50
C THR A 966 -3.57 33.06 22.80
N SER A 967 -4.38 32.25 23.47
CA SER A 967 -4.83 30.96 22.95
C SER A 967 -6.23 30.61 23.44
N VAL A 968 -7.05 29.97 22.60
CA VAL A 968 -8.33 29.40 23.02
C VAL A 968 -8.10 27.97 23.52
N THR A 969 -8.42 27.72 24.78
CA THR A 969 -8.59 26.37 25.31
C THR A 969 -10.01 25.89 25.05
N PHE A 970 -10.17 24.62 24.67
CA PHE A 970 -11.48 24.02 24.44
C PHE A 970 -11.60 22.66 25.12
N SER A 971 -12.84 22.31 25.47
CA SER A 971 -13.24 20.95 25.83
C SER A 971 -14.50 20.60 25.06
N ALA A 972 -14.51 19.43 24.42
CA ALA A 972 -15.64 18.89 23.71
C ALA A 972 -15.93 17.49 24.24
N LEU A 973 -17.20 17.22 24.54
CA LEU A 973 -17.66 15.96 25.09
C LEU A 973 -18.92 15.54 24.36
N PHE A 974 -18.93 14.32 23.83
CA PHE A 974 -20.12 13.63 23.37
C PHE A 974 -20.49 12.51 24.35
N ASN A 975 -21.75 12.50 24.78
CA ASN A 975 -22.29 11.47 25.66
C ASN A 975 -23.19 10.49 24.87
N PRO A 976 -22.74 9.24 24.65
CA PRO A 976 -23.53 8.23 23.93
C PRO A 976 -24.89 7.90 24.56
N SER A 977 -25.10 8.17 25.85
CA SER A 977 -26.35 7.81 26.53
C SER A 977 -27.53 8.75 26.26
N ASP A 978 -27.27 10.01 25.92
CA ASP A 978 -28.30 11.02 25.66
C ASP A 978 -28.11 11.77 24.32
N GLY A 979 -26.97 11.59 23.65
CA GLY A 979 -26.67 12.21 22.35
C GLY A 979 -26.23 13.66 22.45
N ASP A 980 -25.99 14.16 23.67
CA ASP A 980 -25.65 15.55 23.91
C ASP A 980 -24.17 15.84 23.59
N VAL A 981 -23.92 17.02 23.01
CA VAL A 981 -22.58 17.53 22.70
C VAL A 981 -22.34 18.77 23.54
N LYS A 982 -21.44 18.64 24.52
CA LYS A 982 -21.06 19.73 25.42
C LYS A 982 -19.75 20.35 24.96
N LEU A 983 -19.80 21.66 24.68
CA LEU A 983 -18.66 22.44 24.21
C LEU A 983 -18.39 23.57 25.19
N ASN A 984 -17.13 23.70 25.63
CA ASN A 984 -16.68 24.83 26.40
C ASN A 984 -15.42 25.44 25.76
N PHE A 985 -15.38 26.76 25.67
CA PHE A 985 -14.25 27.53 25.16
C PHE A 985 -13.84 28.57 26.19
N ASN A 986 -12.53 28.69 26.46
CA ASN A 986 -11.97 29.74 27.31
C ASN A 986 -10.73 30.33 26.64
N VAL A 987 -10.47 31.63 26.85
CA VAL A 987 -9.35 32.36 26.21
C VAL A 987 -8.39 32.93 27.23
#